data_AF-A0A371JFQ4-F1
#
_entry.id   AF-A0A371JFQ4-F1
#
_cell.length_a   1.000
_cell.length_b   1.000
_cell.length_c   1.000
_cell.angle_alpha   90.00
_cell.angle_beta   90.00
_cell.angle_gamma   90.00
#
_symmetry.space_group_name_H-M   'P 1'
#
loop_
_entity.id
_entity.type
_entity.pdbx_description
1 polymer ?
#
loop_
_entity_poly.entity_id
_entity_poly.type
_entity_poly.pdbx_seq_one_letter_code
_entity_poly.pdbx_strand_id
1 'polypeptide(L)'
;MERYDLSMGRIETMMSEKNITEPYLDYFHKTAEFIMQIEQLARKLMRDELEDQPIEKLKDLNASLYADIVGDNYEHSYANPSYAVKTLGEEYGKYLSFLYTEIRGMIVYAYELRLTEITIHNELFIEIYNAFEEAEELNSEKIRNILYWFVSDYADMTVEYRVRELLDTNLSFAADIIMNEDLTDLRYLYRFGEFITGNELDTAKHLNEMSEKQIEAMAATYTEGYRMGFILGNKDLSKKEIVNIRYTLGFERIVKKAIEQFEKMGLRTSIYRAAVSSINKKQHYKQGFFGAIANKQYEYDHRADNAIYLDKAFMERKLGVLKVAYEKYKKEASKFAGPAVMEIFGEHPFSPISKKECLKLSDKQQKLAVEFDMEAGQIVNQYIKGEERSFTIIAYPVPEIGEKYEEIFDEIVKINTLDYKLYERIQQNIIDALDKGSHVVIKGRNENRTDLTVCFNPLKNPEKETNFENCVADVNIPVGEVFTSPVLAGTNGILHVSQVYLNELKYIDLEIEFQDGKIKNYTCKNFEKEEENRKFIKENILFNHETLPIGEFAIGTNTTAYMVAKKYDIADKLPILIAEKMGPHFAVGDTCYSWSEDNKIYNPDKKEIVAKDNEISIMRKEDVSKAYFNCHTDITIPYEELGEITVVAESGERITIIKDSRFVLSGTEELNKPFER
;
A
#
# COMPACT_ATOMS: atom_id res chain seq x y z
N MET A 1 31.29 16.27 0.83
CA MET A 1 31.35 17.63 1.40
C MET A 1 31.77 18.64 0.34
N GLU A 2 32.95 18.54 -0.29
CA GLU A 2 33.36 19.51 -1.32
C GLU A 2 32.36 19.68 -2.49
N ARG A 3 31.90 18.58 -3.13
CA ARG A 3 30.85 18.65 -4.18
C ARG A 3 29.54 19.29 -3.70
N TYR A 4 29.13 18.98 -2.47
CA TYR A 4 27.92 19.53 -1.86
C TYR A 4 28.04 21.06 -1.74
N ASP A 5 29.10 21.55 -1.08
CA ASP A 5 29.32 22.98 -0.86
C ASP A 5 29.49 23.74 -2.19
N LEU A 6 30.17 23.16 -3.19
CA LEU A 6 30.30 23.74 -4.52
C LEU A 6 28.95 23.86 -5.24
N SER A 7 28.12 22.80 -5.19
CA SER A 7 26.81 22.80 -5.82
C SER A 7 25.87 23.83 -5.17
N MET A 8 25.87 23.92 -3.83
CA MET A 8 25.10 24.90 -3.09
C MET A 8 25.55 26.33 -3.40
N GLY A 9 26.86 26.60 -3.42
CA GLY A 9 27.38 27.90 -3.80
C GLY A 9 27.02 28.32 -5.22
N ARG A 10 26.99 27.37 -6.18
CA ARG A 10 26.50 27.64 -7.54
C ARG A 10 25.02 28.02 -7.53
N ILE A 11 24.18 27.27 -6.85
CA ILE A 11 22.73 27.54 -6.77
C ILE A 11 22.45 28.89 -6.11
N GLU A 12 23.22 29.26 -5.08
CA GLU A 12 23.11 30.57 -4.45
C GLU A 12 23.35 31.71 -5.46
N THR A 13 24.36 31.59 -6.32
CA THR A 13 24.63 32.60 -7.36
C THR A 13 23.51 32.70 -8.40
N MET A 14 22.88 31.57 -8.76
CA MET A 14 21.82 31.50 -9.77
C MET A 14 20.57 32.32 -9.40
N MET A 15 20.27 32.49 -8.11
CA MET A 15 19.14 33.32 -7.65
C MET A 15 19.25 34.79 -8.08
N SER A 16 20.46 35.27 -8.39
CA SER A 16 20.71 36.65 -8.82
C SER A 16 20.95 36.81 -10.33
N GLU A 17 21.15 35.70 -11.03
CA GLU A 17 21.40 35.68 -12.47
C GLU A 17 20.12 35.93 -13.27
N LYS A 18 20.28 36.50 -14.47
CA LYS A 18 19.18 36.83 -15.39
C LYS A 18 19.47 36.37 -16.82
N ASN A 19 20.28 35.33 -16.95
CA ASN A 19 20.75 34.81 -18.23
C ASN A 19 19.66 34.01 -18.96
N ILE A 20 18.69 33.47 -18.21
CA ILE A 20 17.51 32.78 -18.71
C ILE A 20 16.36 33.78 -18.84
N THR A 21 15.58 33.67 -19.93
CA THR A 21 14.41 34.52 -20.15
C THR A 21 13.17 34.01 -19.43
N GLU A 22 12.25 34.92 -19.11
CA GLU A 22 10.90 34.55 -18.69
C GLU A 22 10.19 33.68 -19.74
N PRO A 23 9.34 32.71 -19.33
CA PRO A 23 8.87 32.45 -17.96
C PRO A 23 9.74 31.46 -17.15
N TYR A 24 10.85 30.96 -17.72
CA TYR A 24 11.68 29.94 -17.08
C TYR A 24 12.52 30.49 -15.92
N LEU A 25 12.84 31.78 -15.97
CA LEU A 25 13.59 32.45 -14.90
C LEU A 25 12.87 32.33 -13.55
N ASP A 26 11.56 32.59 -13.50
CA ASP A 26 10.74 32.44 -12.27
C ASP A 26 10.80 31.00 -11.70
N TYR A 27 10.77 29.97 -12.57
CA TYR A 27 10.92 28.58 -12.15
C TYR A 27 12.27 28.32 -11.49
N PHE A 28 13.37 28.73 -12.13
CA PHE A 28 14.70 28.47 -11.61
C PHE A 28 14.98 29.27 -10.33
N HIS A 29 14.49 30.52 -10.23
CA HIS A 29 14.63 31.29 -9.00
C HIS A 29 13.86 30.67 -7.83
N LYS A 30 12.58 30.32 -8.01
CA LYS A 30 11.79 29.68 -6.94
C LYS A 30 12.34 28.30 -6.54
N THR A 31 12.82 27.53 -7.51
CA THR A 31 13.42 26.23 -7.22
C THR A 31 14.75 26.38 -6.48
N ALA A 32 15.59 27.34 -6.87
CA ALA A 32 16.83 27.65 -6.17
C ALA A 32 16.56 28.14 -4.73
N GLU A 33 15.58 29.01 -4.53
CA GLU A 33 15.15 29.46 -3.19
C GLU A 33 14.75 28.27 -2.30
N PHE A 34 13.98 27.33 -2.84
CA PHE A 34 13.62 26.11 -2.12
C PHE A 34 14.85 25.25 -1.79
N ILE A 35 15.79 25.05 -2.72
CA ILE A 35 17.05 24.33 -2.45
C ILE A 35 17.86 25.03 -1.35
N MET A 36 17.90 26.36 -1.34
CA MET A 36 18.56 27.12 -0.27
C MET A 36 17.85 26.97 1.08
N GLN A 37 16.53 26.81 1.10
CA GLN A 37 15.78 26.45 2.32
C GLN A 37 16.19 25.06 2.84
N ILE A 38 16.39 24.09 1.94
CA ILE A 38 16.91 22.75 2.28
C ILE A 38 18.34 22.82 2.83
N GLU A 39 19.19 23.67 2.25
CA GLU A 39 20.56 23.90 2.74
C GLU A 39 20.56 24.39 4.18
N GLN A 40 19.72 25.40 4.47
CA GLN A 40 19.57 25.94 5.83
C GLN A 40 19.04 24.88 6.80
N LEU A 41 18.06 24.06 6.37
CA LEU A 41 17.54 22.94 7.14
C LEU A 41 18.65 21.92 7.47
N ALA A 42 19.41 21.47 6.47
CA ALA A 42 20.49 20.52 6.64
C ALA A 42 21.57 21.06 7.60
N ARG A 43 21.93 22.34 7.49
CA ARG A 43 22.89 22.97 8.42
C ARG A 43 22.39 23.02 9.85
N LYS A 44 21.10 23.32 10.07
CA LYS A 44 20.49 23.30 11.41
C LYS A 44 20.51 21.89 12.01
N LEU A 45 20.16 20.88 11.21
CA LEU A 45 20.17 19.48 11.63
C LEU A 45 21.59 18.98 11.96
N MET A 46 22.59 19.29 11.14
CA MET A 46 23.99 18.92 11.40
C MET A 46 24.59 19.56 12.66
N ARG A 47 23.94 20.60 13.20
CA ARG A 47 24.37 21.34 14.40
C ARG A 47 23.42 21.11 15.57
N ASP A 48 22.46 20.20 15.44
CA ASP A 48 21.45 19.89 16.45
C ASP A 48 20.63 21.14 16.89
N GLU A 49 20.53 22.17 16.04
CA GLU A 49 19.87 23.45 16.37
C GLU A 49 18.33 23.33 16.48
N LEU A 50 17.76 22.19 16.07
CA LEU A 50 16.32 21.93 16.12
C LEU A 50 15.86 21.22 17.39
N GLU A 51 16.75 20.59 18.16
CA GLU A 51 16.37 19.73 19.29
C GLU A 51 15.63 20.47 20.40
N ASP A 52 16.10 21.68 20.72
CA ASP A 52 15.56 22.51 21.81
C ASP A 52 14.53 23.54 21.33
N GLN A 53 14.14 23.51 20.05
CA GLN A 53 13.18 24.47 19.53
C GLN A 53 11.78 24.26 20.14
N PRO A 54 11.04 25.34 20.45
CA PRO A 54 9.64 25.23 20.82
C PRO A 54 8.82 24.56 19.70
N ILE A 55 7.80 23.78 20.07
CA ILE A 55 6.97 23.05 19.08
C ILE A 55 6.34 23.98 18.03
N GLU A 56 5.98 25.21 18.39
CA GLU A 56 5.45 26.19 17.44
C GLU A 56 6.48 26.59 16.36
N LYS A 57 7.78 26.61 16.69
CA LYS A 57 8.85 26.85 15.70
C LYS A 57 9.08 25.65 14.79
N LEU A 58 8.92 24.44 15.32
CA LEU A 58 8.97 23.21 14.51
C LEU A 58 7.77 23.12 13.57
N LYS A 59 6.58 23.52 14.02
CA LYS A 59 5.37 23.68 13.19
C LYS A 59 5.57 24.70 12.07
N ASP A 60 6.06 25.89 12.39
CA ASP A 60 6.35 26.94 11.41
C ASP A 60 7.32 26.43 10.34
N LEU A 61 8.40 25.77 10.76
CA LEU A 61 9.38 25.17 9.84
C LEU A 61 8.74 24.08 8.98
N ASN A 62 8.01 23.14 9.58
CA ASN A 62 7.33 22.08 8.84
C ASN A 62 6.36 22.65 7.80
N ALA A 63 5.47 23.56 8.19
CA ALA A 63 4.55 24.22 7.27
C ALA A 63 5.29 24.94 6.13
N SER A 64 6.40 25.62 6.43
CA SER A 64 7.18 26.34 5.42
C SER A 64 7.80 25.44 4.35
N LEU A 65 8.11 24.17 4.68
CA LEU A 65 8.72 23.22 3.73
C LEU A 65 7.69 22.67 2.74
N TYR A 66 6.40 22.68 3.09
CA TYR A 66 5.31 22.14 2.25
C TYR A 66 4.36 23.23 1.72
N ALA A 67 4.64 24.51 2.02
CA ALA A 67 3.71 25.62 1.85
C ALA A 67 3.12 25.75 0.44
N ASP A 68 3.92 25.50 -0.59
CA ASP A 68 3.51 25.65 -2.00
C ASP A 68 2.63 24.49 -2.50
N ILE A 69 2.67 23.31 -1.88
CA ILE A 69 1.87 22.16 -2.31
C ILE A 69 0.64 21.90 -1.44
N VAL A 70 0.47 22.58 -0.31
CA VAL A 70 -0.67 22.38 0.60
C VAL A 70 -1.88 23.22 0.17
N GLY A 71 -3.06 22.60 0.14
CA GLY A 71 -4.32 23.26 -0.17
C GLY A 71 -4.32 23.95 -1.54
N ASP A 72 -4.97 25.12 -1.62
CA ASP A 72 -5.13 25.88 -2.87
C ASP A 72 -3.80 26.42 -3.44
N ASN A 73 -2.72 26.43 -2.65
CA ASN A 73 -1.40 26.83 -3.13
C ASN A 73 -0.88 25.87 -4.22
N TYR A 74 -1.30 24.61 -4.18
CA TYR A 74 -0.90 23.62 -5.18
C TYR A 74 -1.30 24.02 -6.60
N GLU A 75 -2.41 24.73 -6.78
CA GLU A 75 -2.83 25.23 -8.10
C GLU A 75 -1.89 26.31 -8.69
N HIS A 76 -0.95 26.80 -7.87
CA HIS A 76 0.06 27.79 -8.23
C HIS A 76 1.51 27.29 -8.04
N SER A 77 1.70 26.01 -7.73
CA SER A 77 3.02 25.40 -7.56
C SER A 77 3.53 24.80 -8.87
N TYR A 78 4.84 24.88 -9.09
CA TYR A 78 5.50 24.15 -10.18
C TYR A 78 5.46 22.63 -10.01
N ALA A 79 5.12 22.15 -8.81
CA ALA A 79 4.80 20.75 -8.56
C ALA A 79 3.43 20.35 -9.14
N ASN A 80 2.62 21.27 -9.64
CA ASN A 80 1.37 20.95 -10.33
C ASN A 80 1.60 20.96 -11.84
N PRO A 81 1.51 19.81 -12.54
CA PRO A 81 1.77 19.74 -13.97
C PRO A 81 0.91 20.70 -14.80
N SER A 82 -0.34 20.95 -14.41
CA SER A 82 -1.21 21.92 -15.11
C SER A 82 -0.71 23.36 -14.95
N TYR A 83 -0.25 23.75 -13.76
CA TYR A 83 0.34 25.08 -13.55
C TYR A 83 1.68 25.22 -14.27
N ALA A 84 2.54 24.21 -14.17
CA ALA A 84 3.85 24.19 -14.81
C ALA A 84 3.74 24.27 -16.33
N VAL A 85 2.86 23.49 -16.96
CA VAL A 85 2.63 23.56 -18.42
C VAL A 85 1.99 24.87 -18.85
N LYS A 86 1.03 25.39 -18.08
CA LYS A 86 0.42 26.70 -18.38
C LYS A 86 1.46 27.83 -18.37
N THR A 87 2.40 27.77 -17.44
CA THR A 87 3.38 28.85 -17.21
C THR A 87 4.64 28.68 -18.06
N LEU A 88 5.14 27.45 -18.20
CA LEU A 88 6.43 27.12 -18.83
C LEU A 88 6.27 26.46 -20.21
N GLY A 89 5.03 26.33 -20.70
CA GLY A 89 4.72 25.71 -21.99
C GLY A 89 4.69 24.17 -21.95
N GLU A 90 4.00 23.57 -22.93
CA GLU A 90 3.84 22.11 -23.07
C GLU A 90 5.16 21.38 -23.32
N GLU A 91 6.14 22.08 -23.91
CA GLU A 91 7.42 21.51 -24.29
C GLU A 91 8.27 21.13 -23.06
N TYR A 92 8.36 22.01 -22.07
CA TYR A 92 9.25 21.85 -20.92
C TYR A 92 8.52 21.68 -19.59
N GLY A 93 7.31 22.24 -19.45
CA GLY A 93 6.63 22.36 -18.16
C GLY A 93 6.46 21.04 -17.41
N LYS A 94 6.12 19.94 -18.11
CA LYS A 94 6.01 18.60 -17.49
C LYS A 94 7.35 18.05 -16.97
N TYR A 95 8.45 18.33 -17.66
CA TYR A 95 9.79 17.87 -17.24
C TYR A 95 10.32 18.68 -16.08
N LEU A 96 10.06 19.99 -16.07
CA LEU A 96 10.40 20.87 -14.96
C LEU A 96 9.53 20.59 -13.73
N SER A 97 8.26 20.24 -13.92
CA SER A 97 7.40 19.78 -12.82
C SER A 97 7.93 18.49 -12.19
N PHE A 98 8.33 17.50 -13.00
CA PHE A 98 9.01 16.29 -12.51
C PHE A 98 10.30 16.61 -11.74
N LEU A 99 11.16 17.47 -12.30
CA LEU A 99 12.41 17.88 -11.67
C LEU A 99 12.15 18.49 -10.29
N TYR A 100 11.16 19.38 -10.19
CA TYR A 100 10.82 20.00 -8.92
C TYR A 100 10.31 18.97 -7.91
N THR A 101 9.50 17.99 -8.35
CA THR A 101 9.06 16.87 -7.50
C THR A 101 10.21 16.02 -6.96
N GLU A 102 11.24 15.70 -7.77
CA GLU A 102 12.45 15.01 -7.29
C GLU A 102 13.24 15.88 -6.28
N ILE A 103 13.37 17.19 -6.55
CA ILE A 103 14.04 18.15 -5.63
C ILE A 103 13.29 18.26 -4.30
N ARG A 104 11.96 18.20 -4.28
CA ARG A 104 11.17 18.19 -3.04
C ARG A 104 11.47 16.97 -2.15
N GLY A 105 11.92 15.86 -2.74
CA GLY A 105 12.43 14.71 -2.01
C GLY A 105 13.64 15.04 -1.10
N MET A 106 14.35 16.13 -1.36
CA MET A 106 15.47 16.58 -0.52
C MET A 106 15.07 16.97 0.91
N ILE A 107 13.79 17.24 1.20
CA ILE A 107 13.33 17.42 2.59
C ILE A 107 13.72 16.20 3.41
N VAL A 108 13.38 15.00 2.91
CA VAL A 108 13.70 13.73 3.55
C VAL A 108 15.22 13.53 3.65
N TYR A 109 15.94 13.79 2.56
CA TYR A 109 17.40 13.62 2.57
C TYR A 109 18.11 14.55 3.55
N ALA A 110 17.57 15.74 3.82
CA ALA A 110 18.12 16.64 4.83
C ALA A 110 17.94 16.07 6.25
N TYR A 111 16.73 15.61 6.61
CA TYR A 111 16.47 14.99 7.92
C TYR A 111 17.29 13.71 8.17
N GLU A 112 17.53 12.92 7.13
CA GLU A 112 18.35 11.70 7.22
C GLU A 112 19.86 11.95 7.00
N LEU A 113 20.28 13.22 6.85
CA LEU A 113 21.66 13.64 6.55
C LEU A 113 22.28 12.94 5.33
N ARG A 114 21.45 12.63 4.33
CA ARG A 114 21.79 12.02 3.04
C ARG A 114 22.29 13.06 2.05
N LEU A 115 23.45 13.65 2.38
CA LEU A 115 24.03 14.76 1.60
C LEU A 115 24.43 14.36 0.17
N THR A 116 24.72 13.09 -0.07
CA THR A 116 25.04 12.58 -1.42
C THR A 116 23.84 12.75 -2.34
N GLU A 117 22.66 12.33 -1.88
CA GLU A 117 21.41 12.46 -2.61
C GLU A 117 21.08 13.94 -2.88
N ILE A 118 21.22 14.82 -1.88
CA ILE A 118 21.04 16.27 -2.10
C ILE A 118 22.01 16.78 -3.19
N THR A 119 23.28 16.38 -3.11
CA THR A 119 24.33 16.82 -4.05
C THR A 119 23.98 16.45 -5.50
N ILE A 120 23.55 15.22 -5.75
CA ILE A 120 23.29 14.77 -7.12
C ILE A 120 22.05 15.44 -7.73
N HIS A 121 21.06 15.80 -6.91
CA HIS A 121 19.88 16.53 -7.37
C HIS A 121 20.21 18.02 -7.59
N ASN A 122 21.11 18.61 -6.78
CA ASN A 122 21.66 19.94 -7.05
C ASN A 122 22.39 19.98 -8.39
N GLU A 123 23.24 18.98 -8.66
CA GLU A 123 23.97 18.87 -9.93
C GLU A 123 23.00 18.71 -11.12
N LEU A 124 21.95 17.90 -10.98
CA LEU A 124 20.88 17.78 -11.97
C LEU A 124 20.20 19.13 -12.25
N PHE A 125 19.85 19.86 -11.19
CA PHE A 125 19.23 21.18 -11.30
C PHE A 125 20.14 22.18 -12.02
N ILE A 126 21.43 22.20 -11.69
CA ILE A 126 22.45 23.04 -12.34
C ILE A 126 22.62 22.66 -13.81
N GLU A 127 22.68 21.37 -14.14
CA GLU A 127 22.80 20.90 -15.52
C GLU A 127 21.62 21.35 -16.38
N ILE A 128 20.40 21.22 -15.85
CA ILE A 128 19.19 21.68 -16.53
C ILE A 128 19.18 23.20 -16.65
N TYR A 129 19.56 23.95 -15.61
CA TYR A 129 19.68 25.41 -15.71
C TYR A 129 20.66 25.84 -16.81
N ASN A 130 21.85 25.25 -16.87
CA ASN A 130 22.86 25.56 -17.88
C ASN A 130 22.33 25.26 -19.30
N ALA A 131 21.54 24.18 -19.48
CA ALA A 131 20.91 23.89 -20.76
C ALA A 131 19.93 24.99 -21.21
N PHE A 132 19.27 25.68 -20.28
CA PHE A 132 18.39 26.82 -20.57
C PHE A 132 19.16 28.14 -20.80
N GLU A 133 20.37 28.30 -20.26
CA GLU A 133 21.27 29.40 -20.64
C GLU A 133 21.72 29.27 -22.10
N GLU A 134 21.90 28.04 -22.59
CA GLU A 134 22.25 27.71 -23.97
C GLU A 134 21.01 27.62 -24.89
N ALA A 135 20.20 28.69 -24.94
CA ALA A 135 18.90 28.69 -25.61
C ALA A 135 18.93 28.26 -27.10
N GLU A 136 20.06 28.41 -27.80
CA GLU A 136 20.22 27.99 -29.19
C GLU A 136 20.24 26.46 -29.39
N GLU A 137 20.64 25.70 -28.35
CA GLU A 137 20.70 24.24 -28.38
C GLU A 137 19.57 23.56 -27.56
N LEU A 138 18.75 24.37 -26.90
CA LEU A 138 17.68 23.90 -26.03
C LEU A 138 16.56 23.23 -26.85
N ASN A 139 16.19 22.03 -26.45
CA ASN A 139 14.97 21.35 -26.90
C ASN A 139 14.49 20.38 -25.82
N SER A 140 13.20 20.02 -25.88
CA SER A 140 12.61 19.09 -24.90
C SER A 140 13.29 17.72 -24.81
N GLU A 141 13.87 17.22 -25.89
CA GLU A 141 14.58 15.93 -25.89
C GLU A 141 15.90 16.01 -25.12
N LYS A 142 16.65 17.12 -25.20
CA LYS A 142 17.85 17.37 -24.38
C LYS A 142 17.49 17.29 -22.89
N ILE A 143 16.43 17.97 -22.46
CA ILE A 143 15.97 17.95 -21.06
C ILE A 143 15.52 16.55 -20.64
N ARG A 144 14.70 15.86 -21.45
CA ARG A 144 14.29 14.47 -21.18
C ARG A 144 15.49 13.55 -21.03
N ASN A 145 16.51 13.69 -21.87
CA ASN A 145 17.71 12.85 -21.84
C ASN A 145 18.54 13.10 -20.59
N ILE A 146 18.70 14.35 -20.14
CA ILE A 146 19.37 14.67 -18.87
C ILE A 146 18.65 13.95 -17.71
N LEU A 147 17.33 14.05 -17.64
CA LEU A 147 16.52 13.37 -16.61
C LEU A 147 16.62 11.84 -16.70
N TYR A 148 16.58 11.29 -17.92
CA TYR A 148 16.76 9.85 -18.16
C TYR A 148 18.09 9.35 -17.61
N TRP A 149 19.19 10.01 -17.98
CA TRP A 149 20.52 9.58 -17.59
C TRP A 149 20.79 9.81 -16.12
N PHE A 150 20.25 10.87 -15.51
CA PHE A 150 20.29 11.01 -14.05
C PHE A 150 19.69 9.79 -13.35
N VAL A 151 18.47 9.39 -13.72
CA VAL A 151 17.81 8.23 -13.09
C VAL A 151 18.56 6.93 -13.39
N SER A 152 19.03 6.76 -14.62
CA SER A 152 19.79 5.58 -15.06
C SER A 152 21.15 5.46 -14.36
N ASP A 153 21.95 6.52 -14.34
CA ASP A 153 23.33 6.50 -13.85
C ASP A 153 23.37 6.35 -12.33
N TYR A 154 22.42 6.96 -11.61
CA TYR A 154 22.30 6.81 -10.17
C TYR A 154 21.44 5.61 -9.74
N ALA A 155 20.98 4.76 -10.67
CA ALA A 155 20.22 3.55 -10.35
C ALA A 155 20.99 2.60 -9.42
N ASP A 156 22.29 2.40 -9.66
CA ASP A 156 23.17 1.57 -8.83
C ASP A 156 23.17 2.02 -7.36
N MET A 157 23.13 3.32 -7.11
CA MET A 157 23.09 3.88 -5.77
C MET A 157 21.67 3.81 -5.17
N THR A 158 20.67 4.28 -5.90
CA THR A 158 19.30 4.49 -5.39
C THR A 158 18.53 3.19 -5.20
N VAL A 159 18.67 2.23 -6.11
CA VAL A 159 18.01 0.91 -6.02
C VAL A 159 18.72 0.05 -4.97
N GLU A 160 20.06 0.07 -4.91
CA GLU A 160 20.80 -0.67 -3.88
C GLU A 160 20.45 -0.15 -2.48
N TYR A 161 20.42 1.18 -2.30
CA TYR A 161 20.05 1.76 -1.00
C TYR A 161 18.63 1.37 -0.59
N ARG A 162 17.68 1.31 -1.55
CA ARG A 162 16.30 0.84 -1.28
C ARG A 162 16.26 -0.62 -0.83
N VAL A 163 17.06 -1.51 -1.41
CA VAL A 163 17.18 -2.90 -0.91
C VAL A 163 17.78 -2.92 0.49
N ARG A 164 18.78 -2.09 0.74
CA ARG A 164 19.43 -1.97 2.05
C ARG A 164 18.47 -1.46 3.13
N GLU A 165 17.64 -0.47 2.84
CA GLU A 165 16.60 0.05 3.75
C GLU A 165 15.69 -1.07 4.28
N LEU A 166 15.34 -2.04 3.43
CA LEU A 166 14.50 -3.19 3.82
C LEU A 166 15.22 -4.19 4.74
N LEU A 167 16.54 -4.35 4.59
CA LEU A 167 17.28 -5.50 5.11
C LEU A 167 18.32 -5.16 6.19
N ASP A 168 18.88 -3.96 6.18
CA ASP A 168 19.92 -3.52 7.10
C ASP A 168 19.31 -2.81 8.32
N THR A 169 19.18 -3.55 9.42
CA THR A 169 18.66 -3.00 10.69
C THR A 169 19.57 -1.94 11.32
N ASN A 170 20.78 -1.71 10.80
CA ASN A 170 21.62 -0.61 11.25
C ASN A 170 21.23 0.74 10.62
N LEU A 171 20.45 0.73 9.53
CA LEU A 171 19.78 1.94 9.04
C LEU A 171 18.59 2.24 9.96
N SER A 172 18.89 2.90 11.07
CA SER A 172 18.06 2.91 12.28
C SER A 172 17.37 4.26 12.55
N PHE A 173 17.43 5.22 11.61
CA PHE A 173 16.89 6.58 11.79
C PHE A 173 15.55 6.65 12.54
N ALA A 174 14.52 5.94 12.06
CA ALA A 174 13.21 5.93 12.71
C ALA A 174 13.21 5.15 14.04
N ALA A 175 13.90 4.01 14.10
CA ALA A 175 14.01 3.21 15.31
C ALA A 175 14.70 3.97 16.45
N ASP A 176 15.75 4.74 16.14
CA ASP A 176 16.49 5.56 17.10
C ASP A 176 15.60 6.65 17.69
N ILE A 177 14.80 7.35 16.87
CA ILE A 177 13.84 8.34 17.36
C ILE A 177 12.84 7.68 18.33
N ILE A 178 12.22 6.56 17.93
CA ILE A 178 11.19 5.86 18.72
C ILE A 178 11.74 5.35 20.05
N MET A 179 12.95 4.80 20.04
CA MET A 179 13.54 4.17 21.22
C MET A 179 14.12 5.20 22.19
N ASN A 180 14.73 6.29 21.68
CA ASN A 180 15.52 7.22 22.49
C ASN A 180 14.80 8.51 22.88
N GLU A 181 13.78 8.96 22.13
CA GLU A 181 13.03 10.17 22.49
C GLU A 181 11.96 9.93 23.57
N ASP A 182 11.56 11.03 24.23
CA ASP A 182 10.38 11.05 25.09
C ASP A 182 9.11 11.20 24.25
N LEU A 183 8.38 10.11 24.07
CA LEU A 183 7.15 10.08 23.26
C LEU A 183 5.97 10.83 23.89
N THR A 184 6.10 11.32 25.12
CA THR A 184 5.12 12.24 25.72
C THR A 184 5.31 13.69 25.25
N ASP A 185 6.49 14.02 24.73
CA ASP A 185 6.80 15.30 24.12
C ASP A 185 6.66 15.25 22.59
N LEU A 186 5.51 15.71 22.10
CA LEU A 186 5.14 15.65 20.68
C LEU A 186 6.12 16.35 19.71
N ARG A 187 7.13 17.08 20.20
CA ARG A 187 8.22 17.60 19.37
C ARG A 187 8.95 16.49 18.60
N TYR A 188 9.00 15.26 19.12
CA TYR A 188 9.67 14.14 18.45
C TYR A 188 9.10 13.87 17.04
N LEU A 189 7.81 14.12 16.80
CA LEU A 189 7.17 13.88 15.50
C LEU A 189 7.83 14.69 14.37
N TYR A 190 8.28 15.91 14.67
CA TYR A 190 8.96 16.76 13.70
C TYR A 190 10.38 16.31 13.38
N ARG A 191 10.99 15.45 14.21
CA ARG A 191 12.33 14.89 13.94
C ARG A 191 12.32 13.91 12.78
N PHE A 192 11.18 13.30 12.46
CA PHE A 192 11.07 12.37 11.33
C PHE A 192 11.19 13.06 9.97
N GLY A 193 11.00 14.38 9.87
CA GLY A 193 11.06 15.09 8.59
C GLY A 193 9.88 14.83 7.65
N GLU A 194 8.75 14.37 8.19
CA GLU A 194 7.49 14.21 7.45
C GLU A 194 6.60 15.45 7.62
N PHE A 195 5.58 15.57 6.77
CA PHE A 195 4.53 16.56 6.98
C PHE A 195 3.64 16.13 8.15
N ILE A 196 3.36 17.05 9.08
CA ILE A 196 2.63 16.77 10.31
C ILE A 196 1.35 17.62 10.36
N THR A 197 0.22 16.96 10.61
CA THR A 197 -1.09 17.59 10.76
C THR A 197 -1.67 17.33 12.16
N GLY A 198 -2.94 17.69 12.36
CA GLY A 198 -3.68 17.31 13.56
C GLY A 198 -3.81 15.80 13.73
N ASN A 199 -3.87 15.02 12.63
CA ASN A 199 -4.05 13.57 12.70
C ASN A 199 -2.92 12.90 13.50
N GLU A 200 -1.66 13.18 13.16
CA GLU A 200 -0.50 12.59 13.82
C GLU A 200 -0.38 13.08 15.28
N LEU A 201 -0.59 14.38 15.50
CA LEU A 201 -0.47 15.00 16.82
C LEU A 201 -1.54 14.50 17.79
N ASP A 202 -2.80 14.46 17.36
CA ASP A 202 -3.92 14.10 18.23
C ASP A 202 -4.00 12.58 18.42
N THR A 203 -3.56 11.78 17.45
CA THR A 203 -3.34 10.33 17.65
C THR A 203 -2.29 10.10 18.74
N ALA A 204 -1.12 10.75 18.66
CA ALA A 204 -0.08 10.60 19.67
C ALA A 204 -0.55 11.04 21.06
N LYS A 205 -1.32 12.14 21.15
CA LYS A 205 -1.94 12.58 22.42
C LYS A 205 -2.89 11.54 22.98
N HIS A 206 -3.80 11.03 22.17
CA HIS A 206 -4.77 10.03 22.60
C HIS A 206 -4.07 8.76 23.09
N LEU A 207 -3.05 8.30 22.37
CA LEU A 207 -2.24 7.17 22.83
C LEU A 207 -1.48 7.48 24.12
N ASN A 208 -1.05 8.72 24.38
CA ASN A 208 -0.40 9.11 25.65
C ASN A 208 -1.37 9.10 26.85
N GLU A 209 -2.67 9.23 26.64
CA GLU A 209 -3.70 9.14 27.68
C GLU A 209 -4.01 7.68 28.09
N MET A 210 -3.67 6.72 27.23
CA MET A 210 -3.88 5.30 27.51
C MET A 210 -2.92 4.76 28.59
N SER A 211 -3.39 3.78 29.35
CA SER A 211 -2.54 3.06 30.29
C SER A 211 -1.48 2.23 29.56
N GLU A 212 -0.35 2.00 30.22
CA GLU A 212 0.73 1.17 29.66
C GLU A 212 0.25 -0.23 29.26
N LYS A 213 -0.66 -0.81 30.05
CA LYS A 213 -1.27 -2.11 29.77
C LYS A 213 -2.09 -2.10 28.47
N GLN A 214 -2.78 -1.01 28.15
CA GLN A 214 -3.54 -0.90 26.89
C GLN A 214 -2.58 -0.87 25.70
N ILE A 215 -1.53 -0.04 25.76
CA ILE A 215 -0.52 0.05 24.69
C ILE A 215 0.19 -1.30 24.50
N GLU A 216 0.59 -1.97 25.58
CA GLU A 216 1.20 -3.30 25.51
C GLU A 216 0.27 -4.34 24.86
N ALA A 217 -1.03 -4.29 25.18
CA ALA A 217 -2.02 -5.19 24.60
C ALA A 217 -2.27 -4.91 23.11
N MET A 218 -2.32 -3.63 22.70
CA MET A 218 -2.45 -3.24 21.29
C MET A 218 -1.25 -3.69 20.47
N ALA A 219 -0.03 -3.49 20.99
CA ALA A 219 1.19 -4.00 20.37
C ALA A 219 1.18 -5.54 20.31
N ALA A 220 0.81 -6.20 21.41
CA ALA A 220 0.75 -7.66 21.47
C ALA A 220 -0.26 -8.26 20.49
N THR A 221 -1.36 -7.56 20.22
CA THR A 221 -2.39 -8.02 19.27
C THR A 221 -1.79 -8.29 17.91
N TYR A 222 -0.95 -7.39 17.38
CA TYR A 222 -0.37 -7.57 16.06
C TYR A 222 0.99 -8.29 16.06
N THR A 223 1.81 -8.19 17.12
CA THR A 223 3.05 -8.98 17.20
C THR A 223 2.77 -10.47 17.45
N GLU A 224 1.75 -10.82 18.23
CA GLU A 224 1.34 -12.21 18.41
C GLU A 224 0.62 -12.75 17.19
N GLY A 225 -0.18 -11.94 16.49
CA GLY A 225 -0.65 -12.27 15.14
C GLY A 225 0.53 -12.69 14.26
N TYR A 226 1.56 -11.86 14.20
CA TYR A 226 2.76 -12.13 13.40
C TYR A 226 3.39 -13.48 13.73
N ARG A 227 3.56 -13.80 15.01
CA ARG A 227 4.06 -15.10 15.48
C ARG A 227 3.12 -16.24 15.11
N MET A 228 1.80 -16.04 15.21
CA MET A 228 0.79 -17.03 14.85
C MET A 228 0.79 -17.34 13.36
N GLY A 229 1.00 -16.35 12.49
CA GLY A 229 1.15 -16.56 11.04
C GLY A 229 2.31 -17.50 10.69
N PHE A 230 3.41 -17.48 11.46
CA PHE A 230 4.47 -18.49 11.31
C PHE A 230 4.01 -19.89 11.74
N ILE A 231 3.26 -20.01 12.84
CA ILE A 231 2.80 -21.31 13.33
C ILE A 231 1.78 -21.93 12.38
N LEU A 232 0.76 -21.17 11.98
CA LEU A 232 -0.33 -21.65 11.13
C LEU A 232 0.15 -21.88 9.69
N GLY A 233 1.06 -21.03 9.21
CA GLY A 233 1.76 -21.24 7.94
C GLY A 233 2.76 -22.40 7.95
N ASN A 234 2.99 -23.07 9.09
CA ASN A 234 4.00 -24.11 9.28
C ASN A 234 5.42 -23.65 8.86
N LYS A 235 5.77 -22.42 9.25
CA LYS A 235 7.02 -21.73 8.93
C LYS A 235 7.92 -21.64 10.16
N ASP A 236 9.21 -21.83 9.96
CA ASP A 236 10.20 -21.80 11.04
C ASP A 236 10.75 -20.39 11.26
N LEU A 237 10.18 -19.69 12.26
CA LEU A 237 10.61 -18.35 12.64
C LEU A 237 12.07 -18.29 13.09
N SER A 238 12.62 -19.38 13.66
CA SER A 238 13.99 -19.38 14.21
C SER A 238 15.09 -19.21 13.15
N LYS A 239 14.74 -19.36 11.87
CA LYS A 239 15.62 -19.09 10.73
C LYS A 239 15.67 -17.61 10.32
N LYS A 240 14.83 -16.77 10.91
CA LYS A 240 14.65 -15.37 10.55
C LYS A 240 15.17 -14.46 11.65
N GLU A 241 15.60 -13.26 11.26
CA GLU A 241 16.23 -12.28 12.15
C GLU A 241 15.71 -10.85 11.93
N ILE A 242 15.03 -10.56 10.81
CA ILE A 242 14.66 -9.19 10.43
C ILE A 242 13.16 -9.10 10.19
N VAL A 243 12.46 -8.22 10.91
CA VAL A 243 11.07 -7.84 10.66
C VAL A 243 11.03 -6.38 10.20
N ASN A 244 10.14 -6.05 9.25
CA ASN A 244 9.92 -4.65 8.88
C ASN A 244 8.67 -4.12 9.59
N ILE A 245 8.78 -3.00 10.31
CA ILE A 245 7.58 -2.29 10.78
C ILE A 245 7.24 -1.18 9.79
N ARG A 246 5.98 -1.15 9.33
CA ARG A 246 5.44 -0.12 8.43
C ARG A 246 4.24 0.51 9.11
N TYR A 247 4.21 1.84 9.23
CA TYR A 247 3.18 2.54 9.99
C TYR A 247 3.11 4.03 9.63
N THR A 248 2.02 4.71 9.97
CA THR A 248 1.92 6.18 9.85
C THR A 248 2.29 6.84 11.17
N LEU A 249 2.93 8.01 11.13
CA LEU A 249 3.35 8.73 12.35
C LEU A 249 2.16 9.02 13.30
N GLY A 250 2.47 9.13 14.59
CA GLY A 250 1.50 9.28 15.68
C GLY A 250 1.26 7.99 16.49
N PHE A 251 1.67 6.83 15.96
CA PHE A 251 1.52 5.51 16.61
C PHE A 251 2.81 5.01 17.29
N GLU A 252 3.82 5.86 17.49
CA GLU A 252 5.16 5.47 17.94
C GLU A 252 5.14 4.79 19.31
N ARG A 253 4.20 5.13 20.19
CA ARG A 253 4.08 4.50 21.51
C ARG A 253 3.75 3.00 21.40
N ILE A 254 2.93 2.61 20.43
CA ILE A 254 2.64 1.19 20.11
C ILE A 254 3.84 0.55 19.42
N VAL A 255 4.45 1.25 18.45
CA VAL A 255 5.62 0.75 17.71
C VAL A 255 6.79 0.46 18.65
N LYS A 256 7.04 1.32 19.65
CA LYS A 256 8.06 1.10 20.69
C LYS A 256 7.86 -0.25 21.39
N LYS A 257 6.62 -0.55 21.80
CA LYS A 257 6.29 -1.84 22.43
C LYS A 257 6.41 -3.02 21.46
N ALA A 258 6.09 -2.82 20.20
CA ALA A 258 6.26 -3.86 19.21
C ALA A 258 7.74 -4.17 18.94
N ILE A 259 8.62 -3.17 18.89
CA ILE A 259 10.07 -3.37 18.82
C ILE A 259 10.55 -4.26 19.97
N GLU A 260 10.16 -3.92 21.21
CA GLU A 260 10.50 -4.71 22.40
C GLU A 260 9.94 -6.15 22.35
N GLN A 261 8.75 -6.33 21.80
CA GLN A 261 8.10 -7.65 21.67
C GLN A 261 8.76 -8.50 20.58
N PHE A 262 9.10 -7.92 19.43
CA PHE A 262 9.83 -8.61 18.37
C PHE A 262 11.26 -8.99 18.79
N GLU A 263 11.93 -8.15 19.58
CA GLU A 263 13.23 -8.50 20.16
C GLU A 263 13.14 -9.76 21.04
N LYS A 264 12.09 -9.89 21.84
CA LYS A 264 11.82 -11.12 22.63
C LYS A 264 11.55 -12.34 21.76
N MET A 265 11.11 -12.16 20.52
CA MET A 265 10.95 -13.23 19.52
C MET A 265 12.25 -13.56 18.77
N GLY A 266 13.35 -12.87 19.06
CA GLY A 266 14.66 -13.04 18.40
C GLY A 266 14.80 -12.26 17.10
N LEU A 267 13.91 -11.29 16.84
CA LEU A 267 13.92 -10.48 15.63
C LEU A 267 14.46 -9.08 15.92
N ARG A 268 15.11 -8.49 14.91
CA ARG A 268 15.50 -7.08 14.87
C ARG A 268 14.59 -6.35 13.90
N THR A 269 14.21 -5.13 14.26
CA THR A 269 13.29 -4.31 13.46
C THR A 269 14.06 -3.43 12.48
N SER A 270 13.68 -3.46 11.21
CA SER A 270 13.96 -2.38 10.27
C SER A 270 12.70 -1.53 10.10
N ILE A 271 12.85 -0.20 10.13
CA ILE A 271 11.77 0.78 9.99
C ILE A 271 12.22 1.82 8.96
N TYR A 272 11.82 1.61 7.71
CA TYR A 272 12.29 2.40 6.57
C TYR A 272 11.19 3.31 6.04
N ARG A 273 11.56 4.43 5.44
CA ARG A 273 10.60 5.43 4.93
C ARG A 273 10.00 5.03 3.58
N ALA A 274 8.77 5.49 3.34
CA ALA A 274 8.20 5.60 2.01
C ALA A 274 9.17 6.26 1.01
N ALA A 275 9.22 5.73 -0.22
CA ALA A 275 10.14 6.22 -1.25
C ALA A 275 9.76 7.63 -1.72
N VAL A 276 10.74 8.53 -1.78
CA VAL A 276 10.55 9.89 -2.31
C VAL A 276 11.06 10.09 -3.72
N SER A 277 12.01 9.27 -4.20
CA SER A 277 12.48 9.32 -5.60
C SER A 277 11.67 8.40 -6.51
N SER A 278 11.32 8.90 -7.69
CA SER A 278 10.46 8.25 -8.68
C SER A 278 10.91 6.84 -9.07
N ILE A 279 12.23 6.56 -9.07
CA ILE A 279 12.76 5.23 -9.43
C ILE A 279 12.30 4.14 -8.47
N ASN A 280 12.07 4.47 -7.20
CA ASN A 280 11.69 3.55 -6.13
C ASN A 280 10.21 3.64 -5.74
N LYS A 281 9.46 4.61 -6.29
CA LYS A 281 8.02 4.74 -6.07
C LYS A 281 7.26 3.65 -6.84
N LYS A 282 6.17 3.17 -6.24
CA LYS A 282 5.14 2.37 -6.91
C LYS A 282 3.90 3.23 -7.06
N GLN A 283 3.80 3.93 -8.19
CA GLN A 283 2.72 4.90 -8.43
C GLN A 283 2.58 5.92 -7.28
N HIS A 284 1.38 6.09 -6.74
CA HIS A 284 1.07 6.98 -5.61
C HIS A 284 1.15 6.26 -4.25
N TYR A 285 1.40 4.94 -4.22
CA TYR A 285 1.41 4.16 -2.98
C TYR A 285 2.64 4.45 -2.11
N LYS A 286 2.43 4.61 -0.80
CA LYS A 286 3.50 4.75 0.20
C LYS A 286 3.72 3.45 0.96
N GLN A 287 4.95 2.93 0.92
CA GLN A 287 5.35 1.72 1.65
C GLN A 287 6.51 2.01 2.59
N GLY A 288 6.35 1.70 3.88
CA GLY A 288 7.33 2.03 4.92
C GLY A 288 6.63 2.83 6.02
N PHE A 289 7.37 3.73 6.68
CA PHE A 289 6.78 4.80 7.48
C PHE A 289 6.65 6.10 6.69
N PHE A 290 5.64 6.90 7.04
CA PHE A 290 5.40 8.25 6.51
C PHE A 290 4.48 9.03 7.48
N GLY A 291 4.41 10.35 7.35
CA GLY A 291 3.46 11.20 8.09
C GLY A 291 2.24 11.53 7.24
N ALA A 292 1.65 12.71 7.43
CA ALA A 292 0.50 13.12 6.64
C ALA A 292 0.85 13.29 5.14
N ILE A 293 -0.11 13.01 4.27
CA ILE A 293 0.00 13.35 2.85
C ILE A 293 -0.32 14.83 2.67
N ALA A 294 0.71 15.65 2.41
CA ALA A 294 0.55 17.10 2.24
C ALA A 294 -0.48 17.48 1.15
N ASN A 295 -0.55 16.69 0.07
CA ASN A 295 -1.56 16.84 -0.98
C ASN A 295 -1.75 15.53 -1.76
N LYS A 296 -2.93 14.92 -1.69
CA LYS A 296 -3.25 13.66 -2.40
C LYS A 296 -3.29 13.82 -3.92
N GLN A 297 -3.70 14.99 -4.42
CA GLN A 297 -3.68 15.29 -5.85
C GLN A 297 -2.25 15.41 -6.38
N TYR A 298 -1.29 15.92 -5.59
CA TYR A 298 0.12 15.92 -5.95
C TYR A 298 0.68 14.50 -6.14
N GLU A 299 0.44 13.60 -5.20
CA GLU A 299 0.88 12.19 -5.33
C GLU A 299 0.23 11.52 -6.55
N TYR A 300 -1.06 11.81 -6.81
CA TYR A 300 -1.77 11.31 -7.98
C TYR A 300 -1.23 11.87 -9.31
N ASP A 301 -0.96 13.18 -9.38
CA ASP A 301 -0.48 13.86 -10.59
C ASP A 301 0.89 13.32 -11.04
N HIS A 302 1.73 12.91 -10.09
CA HIS A 302 3.09 12.41 -10.30
C HIS A 302 3.22 10.87 -10.32
N ARG A 303 2.10 10.13 -10.26
CA ARG A 303 2.10 8.66 -10.21
C ARG A 303 2.73 7.96 -11.42
N ALA A 304 2.85 8.66 -12.55
CA ALA A 304 3.34 8.13 -13.82
C ALA A 304 4.57 8.87 -14.35
N ASP A 305 5.32 9.52 -13.45
CA ASP A 305 6.55 10.25 -13.78
C ASP A 305 7.65 9.36 -14.39
N ASN A 306 7.60 8.06 -14.09
CA ASN A 306 8.44 7.06 -14.75
C ASN A 306 8.26 7.01 -16.27
N ALA A 307 7.20 7.60 -16.84
CA ALA A 307 7.06 7.75 -18.29
C ALA A 307 8.23 8.49 -18.95
N ILE A 308 9.00 9.28 -18.21
CA ILE A 308 10.19 9.99 -18.70
C ILE A 308 11.30 9.02 -19.11
N TYR A 309 11.51 7.97 -18.30
CA TYR A 309 12.69 7.10 -18.40
C TYR A 309 12.38 5.61 -18.60
N LEU A 310 11.11 5.20 -18.50
CA LEU A 310 10.73 3.81 -18.69
C LEU A 310 10.82 3.43 -20.17
N ASP A 311 11.88 2.73 -20.52
CA ASP A 311 12.02 1.97 -21.75
C ASP A 311 12.62 0.58 -21.45
N LYS A 312 12.82 -0.22 -22.49
CA LYS A 312 13.35 -1.58 -22.34
C LYS A 312 14.78 -1.59 -21.77
N ALA A 313 15.63 -0.65 -22.18
CA ALA A 313 17.02 -0.60 -21.73
C ALA A 313 17.10 -0.23 -20.25
N PHE A 314 16.30 0.74 -19.82
CA PHE A 314 16.19 1.12 -18.41
C PHE A 314 15.60 0.00 -17.56
N MET A 315 14.57 -0.69 -18.04
CA MET A 315 13.98 -1.85 -17.36
C MET A 315 15.04 -2.94 -17.10
N GLU A 316 15.76 -3.36 -18.15
CA GLU A 316 16.84 -4.35 -18.06
C GLU A 316 17.95 -3.90 -17.10
N ARG A 317 18.33 -2.62 -17.15
CA ARG A 317 19.30 -2.04 -16.22
C ARG A 317 18.82 -2.09 -14.78
N LYS A 318 17.59 -1.65 -14.50
CA LYS A 318 17.02 -1.64 -13.14
C LYS A 318 16.91 -3.06 -12.57
N LEU A 319 16.49 -4.03 -13.37
CA LEU A 319 16.46 -5.46 -12.98
C LEU A 319 17.87 -6.00 -12.69
N GLY A 320 18.85 -5.63 -13.53
CA GLY A 320 20.26 -5.98 -13.32
C GLY A 320 20.79 -5.43 -11.99
N VAL A 321 20.57 -4.14 -11.71
CA VAL A 321 20.95 -3.50 -10.46
C VAL A 321 20.25 -4.14 -9.26
N LEU A 322 18.93 -4.39 -9.36
CA LEU A 322 18.14 -5.03 -8.31
C LEU A 322 18.73 -6.40 -7.95
N LYS A 323 19.08 -7.20 -8.95
CA LYS A 323 19.71 -8.51 -8.75
C LYS A 323 21.08 -8.40 -8.09
N VAL A 324 21.91 -7.44 -8.51
CA VAL A 324 23.23 -7.19 -7.88
C VAL A 324 23.06 -6.78 -6.42
N ALA A 325 22.10 -5.92 -6.11
CA ALA A 325 21.82 -5.48 -4.75
C ALA A 325 21.37 -6.67 -3.87
N TYR A 326 20.44 -7.50 -4.34
CA TYR A 326 20.03 -8.68 -3.59
C TYR A 326 21.15 -9.72 -3.45
N GLU A 327 22.03 -9.88 -4.44
CA GLU A 327 23.21 -10.74 -4.31
C GLU A 327 24.16 -10.24 -3.21
N LYS A 328 24.34 -8.91 -3.12
CA LYS A 328 25.15 -8.26 -2.08
C LYS A 328 24.57 -8.48 -0.67
N TYR A 329 23.25 -8.37 -0.51
CA TYR A 329 22.54 -8.53 0.77
C TYR A 329 21.84 -9.89 0.94
N LYS A 330 22.28 -10.93 0.22
CA LYS A 330 21.58 -12.22 0.17
C LYS A 330 21.42 -12.89 1.54
N LYS A 331 22.40 -12.67 2.43
CA LYS A 331 22.39 -13.22 3.78
C LYS A 331 21.27 -12.59 4.58
N GLU A 332 21.16 -11.27 4.57
CA GLU A 332 20.12 -10.49 5.23
C GLU A 332 18.75 -10.81 4.62
N ALA A 333 18.66 -10.86 3.28
CA ALA A 333 17.43 -11.21 2.55
C ALA A 333 16.88 -12.58 2.97
N SER A 334 17.72 -13.61 3.06
CA SER A 334 17.28 -14.96 3.49
C SER A 334 16.72 -15.00 4.93
N LYS A 335 17.11 -14.03 5.77
CA LYS A 335 16.70 -13.91 7.17
C LYS A 335 15.53 -12.96 7.36
N PHE A 336 15.00 -12.38 6.28
CA PHE A 336 13.84 -11.51 6.33
C PHE A 336 12.58 -12.32 6.65
N ALA A 337 11.94 -11.97 7.77
CA ALA A 337 10.74 -12.61 8.31
C ALA A 337 9.46 -12.07 7.67
N GLY A 338 9.53 -10.91 7.01
CA GLY A 338 8.38 -10.22 6.40
C GLY A 338 7.90 -9.00 7.19
N PRO A 339 6.89 -8.27 6.67
CA PRO A 339 6.44 -7.02 7.26
C PRO A 339 5.39 -7.21 8.37
N ALA A 340 5.41 -6.31 9.36
CA ALA A 340 4.36 -6.07 10.33
C ALA A 340 3.83 -4.64 10.08
N VAL A 341 2.60 -4.55 9.59
CA VAL A 341 2.01 -3.35 9.01
C VAL A 341 0.91 -2.83 9.92
N MET A 342 0.96 -1.53 10.20
CA MET A 342 -0.09 -0.80 10.90
C MET A 342 -0.61 0.30 9.96
N GLU A 343 -1.77 0.06 9.38
CA GLU A 343 -2.45 1.00 8.50
C GLU A 343 -3.30 1.99 9.28
N ILE A 344 -3.64 3.09 8.61
CA ILE A 344 -4.58 4.08 9.12
C ILE A 344 -5.81 4.13 8.23
N PHE A 345 -6.91 4.65 8.78
CA PHE A 345 -8.11 4.94 8.01
C PHE A 345 -8.93 6.05 8.66
N GLY A 346 -9.99 6.53 8.00
CA GLY A 346 -10.82 7.62 8.53
C GLY A 346 -10.59 8.97 7.85
N GLU A 347 -9.52 9.09 7.06
CA GLU A 347 -9.29 10.26 6.23
C GLU A 347 -10.45 10.49 5.23
N HIS A 348 -10.63 11.73 4.80
CA HIS A 348 -11.61 12.05 3.78
C HIS A 348 -11.31 11.29 2.47
N PRO A 349 -12.33 10.63 1.89
CA PRO A 349 -12.15 9.95 0.62
C PRO A 349 -11.66 10.90 -0.47
N PHE A 350 -10.65 10.46 -1.23
CA PHE A 350 -10.06 11.25 -2.30
C PHE A 350 -10.65 10.84 -3.65
N SER A 351 -11.13 11.82 -4.41
CA SER A 351 -11.57 11.63 -5.79
C SER A 351 -10.62 12.40 -6.72
N PRO A 352 -9.65 11.73 -7.35
CA PRO A 352 -8.64 12.40 -8.15
C PRO A 352 -9.23 13.09 -9.37
N ILE A 353 -8.68 14.26 -9.72
CA ILE A 353 -8.97 14.95 -10.97
C ILE A 353 -7.95 14.52 -12.02
N SER A 354 -8.42 13.99 -13.14
CA SER A 354 -7.55 13.63 -14.27
C SER A 354 -7.14 14.89 -15.05
N LYS A 355 -5.87 15.26 -14.96
CA LYS A 355 -5.28 16.38 -15.72
C LYS A 355 -4.64 15.88 -17.02
N LYS A 356 -4.75 16.68 -18.08
CA LYS A 356 -4.17 16.33 -19.39
C LYS A 356 -2.65 16.53 -19.44
N GLU A 357 -2.13 17.42 -18.59
CA GLU A 357 -0.74 17.83 -18.51
C GLU A 357 0.15 16.82 -17.77
N CYS A 358 -0.45 15.92 -16.96
CA CYS A 358 0.29 14.87 -16.28
C CYS A 358 0.89 13.87 -17.27
N LEU A 359 2.07 13.35 -16.90
CA LEU A 359 2.72 12.27 -17.64
C LEU A 359 1.84 11.02 -17.63
N LYS A 360 1.90 10.27 -18.74
CA LYS A 360 1.13 9.04 -18.93
C LYS A 360 2.03 8.01 -19.58
N LEU A 361 1.99 6.79 -19.08
CA LEU A 361 2.64 5.67 -19.74
C LEU A 361 1.95 5.42 -21.09
N SER A 362 2.75 5.29 -22.14
CA SER A 362 2.27 4.72 -23.41
C SER A 362 1.90 3.23 -23.26
N ASP A 363 1.12 2.67 -24.18
CA ASP A 363 0.79 1.23 -24.19
C ASP A 363 2.05 0.34 -24.11
N LYS A 364 3.14 0.78 -24.76
CA LYS A 364 4.44 0.09 -24.70
C LYS A 364 5.02 0.13 -23.28
N GLN A 365 4.97 1.28 -22.63
CA GLN A 365 5.46 1.47 -21.26
C GLN A 365 4.60 0.75 -20.23
N GLN A 366 3.29 0.71 -20.41
CA GLN A 366 2.40 -0.08 -19.55
C GLN A 366 2.78 -1.57 -19.57
N LYS A 367 3.04 -2.13 -20.77
CA LYS A 367 3.52 -3.51 -20.91
C LYS A 367 4.87 -3.73 -20.24
N LEU A 368 5.80 -2.78 -20.39
CA LEU A 368 7.11 -2.84 -19.72
C LEU A 368 6.99 -2.74 -18.20
N ALA A 369 6.05 -1.95 -17.67
CA ALA A 369 5.82 -1.86 -16.22
C ALA A 369 5.30 -3.20 -15.66
N VAL A 370 4.35 -3.83 -16.37
CA VAL A 370 3.84 -5.16 -16.02
C VAL A 370 4.95 -6.23 -16.07
N GLU A 371 5.77 -6.22 -17.14
CA GLU A 371 6.91 -7.12 -17.30
C GLU A 371 7.95 -6.91 -16.17
N PHE A 372 8.26 -5.66 -15.85
CA PHE A 372 9.15 -5.30 -14.75
C PHE A 372 8.64 -5.82 -13.40
N ASP A 373 7.37 -5.58 -13.07
CA ASP A 373 6.80 -6.00 -11.77
C ASP A 373 6.83 -7.52 -11.62
N MET A 374 6.52 -8.25 -12.70
CA MET A 374 6.63 -9.71 -12.76
C MET A 374 8.07 -10.20 -12.54
N GLU A 375 9.05 -9.68 -13.29
CA GLU A 375 10.45 -10.10 -13.18
C GLU A 375 11.08 -9.68 -11.84
N ALA A 376 10.77 -8.48 -11.36
CA ALA A 376 11.22 -8.00 -10.06
C ALA A 376 10.66 -8.86 -8.92
N GLY A 377 9.38 -9.25 -8.98
CA GLY A 377 8.78 -10.18 -8.02
C GLY A 377 9.51 -11.54 -7.98
N GLN A 378 9.89 -12.07 -9.14
CA GLN A 378 10.69 -13.30 -9.22
C GLN A 378 12.09 -13.13 -8.61
N ILE A 379 12.78 -12.03 -8.92
CA ILE A 379 14.09 -11.73 -8.34
C ILE A 379 13.95 -11.66 -6.82
N VAL A 380 13.01 -10.87 -6.30
CA VAL A 380 12.79 -10.74 -4.84
C VAL A 380 12.55 -12.12 -4.21
N ASN A 381 11.68 -12.94 -4.79
CA ASN A 381 11.36 -14.25 -4.23
C ASN A 381 12.55 -15.23 -4.21
N GLN A 382 13.52 -15.11 -5.12
CA GLN A 382 14.75 -15.91 -5.11
C GLN A 382 15.61 -15.66 -3.86
N TYR A 383 15.59 -14.44 -3.32
CA TYR A 383 16.41 -14.03 -2.18
C TYR A 383 15.61 -13.96 -0.87
N ILE A 384 14.36 -13.52 -0.95
CA ILE A 384 13.37 -13.46 0.13
C ILE A 384 12.29 -14.49 -0.18
N LYS A 385 12.46 -15.70 0.35
CA LYS A 385 11.55 -16.81 0.07
C LYS A 385 10.17 -16.58 0.67
N GLY A 386 9.15 -16.41 -0.18
CA GLY A 386 7.74 -16.26 0.21
C GLY A 386 7.27 -17.38 1.14
N GLU A 387 7.62 -18.62 0.79
CA GLU A 387 7.27 -19.83 1.55
C GLU A 387 7.80 -19.86 3.00
N GLU A 388 8.86 -19.09 3.32
CA GLU A 388 9.50 -19.09 4.64
C GLU A 388 9.17 -17.86 5.49
N ARG A 389 8.43 -16.87 4.97
CA ARG A 389 8.13 -15.60 5.66
C ARG A 389 6.64 -15.46 6.00
N SER A 390 6.31 -14.62 6.97
CA SER A 390 4.93 -14.26 7.29
C SER A 390 4.73 -12.75 7.18
N PHE A 391 3.54 -12.28 7.46
CA PHE A 391 3.26 -10.87 7.66
C PHE A 391 2.17 -10.71 8.72
N THR A 392 1.99 -9.48 9.19
CA THR A 392 0.76 -9.07 9.87
C THR A 392 0.35 -7.71 9.38
N ILE A 393 -0.96 -7.48 9.34
CA ILE A 393 -1.55 -6.19 9.08
C ILE A 393 -2.68 -5.92 10.08
N ILE A 394 -2.73 -4.69 10.60
CA ILE A 394 -3.75 -4.17 11.51
C ILE A 394 -4.04 -2.73 11.14
N ALA A 395 -5.25 -2.23 11.38
CA ALA A 395 -5.60 -0.85 11.08
C ALA A 395 -6.23 -0.12 12.28
N TYR A 396 -6.00 1.20 12.35
CA TYR A 396 -6.57 2.11 13.35
C TYR A 396 -7.12 3.38 12.71
N PRO A 397 -8.19 3.99 13.26
CA PRO A 397 -8.70 5.24 12.74
C PRO A 397 -7.76 6.40 13.09
N VAL A 398 -7.83 7.48 12.31
CA VAL A 398 -7.21 8.79 12.61
C VAL A 398 -8.28 9.84 12.95
N PRO A 399 -7.92 10.94 13.64
CA PRO A 399 -8.86 11.98 14.09
C PRO A 399 -9.82 12.53 13.03
N GLU A 400 -9.39 12.63 11.78
CA GLU A 400 -10.22 13.05 10.63
C GLU A 400 -11.50 12.20 10.42
N ILE A 401 -11.58 11.02 11.04
CA ILE A 401 -12.78 10.18 10.99
C ILE A 401 -14.04 10.89 11.51
N GLY A 402 -13.88 11.82 12.46
CA GLY A 402 -14.94 12.71 12.94
C GLY A 402 -14.87 13.00 14.45
N GLU A 403 -15.82 13.79 14.94
CA GLU A 403 -15.86 14.27 16.34
C GLU A 403 -15.89 13.15 17.39
N LYS A 404 -16.29 11.93 17.02
CA LYS A 404 -16.32 10.75 17.89
C LYS A 404 -15.07 9.88 17.76
N TYR A 405 -13.95 10.45 17.33
CA TYR A 405 -12.70 9.76 17.09
C TYR A 405 -12.32 8.78 18.22
N GLU A 406 -12.29 9.23 19.47
CA GLU A 406 -11.89 8.40 20.62
C GLU A 406 -12.84 7.19 20.81
N GLU A 407 -14.16 7.40 20.70
CA GLU A 407 -15.14 6.32 20.78
C GLU A 407 -14.94 5.30 19.65
N ILE A 408 -14.71 5.78 18.43
CA ILE A 408 -14.48 4.92 17.27
C ILE A 408 -13.16 4.16 17.45
N PHE A 409 -12.11 4.82 17.92
CA PHE A 409 -10.82 4.20 18.22
C PHE A 409 -11.00 3.02 19.20
N ASP A 410 -11.73 3.24 20.29
CA ASP A 410 -12.04 2.19 21.27
C ASP A 410 -12.87 1.03 20.69
N GLU A 411 -13.85 1.30 19.84
CA GLU A 411 -14.61 0.25 19.13
C GLU A 411 -13.71 -0.56 18.19
N ILE A 412 -12.75 0.09 17.52
CA ILE A 412 -11.80 -0.59 16.63
C ILE A 412 -10.81 -1.43 17.42
N VAL A 413 -10.35 -0.97 18.58
CA VAL A 413 -9.55 -1.80 19.51
C VAL A 413 -10.34 -3.06 19.92
N LYS A 414 -11.64 -2.95 20.20
CA LYS A 414 -12.50 -4.12 20.48
C LYS A 414 -12.63 -5.04 19.28
N ILE A 415 -12.81 -4.49 18.08
CA ILE A 415 -12.90 -5.25 16.83
C ILE A 415 -11.60 -6.02 16.57
N ASN A 416 -10.45 -5.40 16.77
CA ASN A 416 -9.12 -6.01 16.62
C ASN A 416 -8.84 -7.11 17.66
N THR A 417 -9.63 -7.17 18.75
CA THR A 417 -9.44 -8.10 19.88
C THR A 417 -10.64 -9.04 20.10
N LEU A 418 -11.51 -9.20 19.09
CA LEU A 418 -12.64 -10.13 19.14
C LEU A 418 -12.18 -11.56 19.49
N ASP A 419 -13.06 -12.31 20.18
CA ASP A 419 -12.75 -13.67 20.64
C ASP A 419 -12.56 -14.63 19.46
N TYR A 420 -11.30 -14.83 19.08
CA TYR A 420 -10.95 -15.70 17.95
C TYR A 420 -11.45 -17.13 18.13
N LYS A 421 -11.58 -17.65 19.36
CA LYS A 421 -12.12 -19.01 19.60
C LYS A 421 -13.62 -19.10 19.36
N LEU A 422 -14.35 -18.01 19.54
CA LEU A 422 -15.76 -17.95 19.15
C LEU A 422 -15.89 -18.00 17.63
N TYR A 423 -15.14 -17.15 16.92
CA TYR A 423 -15.17 -17.07 15.46
C TYR A 423 -14.68 -18.37 14.81
N GLU A 424 -13.60 -18.97 15.31
CA GLU A 424 -13.06 -20.27 14.86
C GLU A 424 -14.15 -21.34 14.77
N ARG A 425 -14.99 -21.48 15.80
CA ARG A 425 -16.08 -22.47 15.86
C ARG A 425 -17.19 -22.16 14.87
N ILE A 426 -17.58 -20.90 14.74
CA ILE A 426 -18.64 -20.47 13.83
C ILE A 426 -18.19 -20.67 12.38
N GLN A 427 -16.99 -20.22 12.06
CA GLN A 427 -16.35 -20.35 10.75
C GLN A 427 -16.19 -21.82 10.37
N GLN A 428 -15.85 -22.71 11.31
CA GLN A 428 -15.80 -24.15 11.05
C GLN A 428 -17.16 -24.70 10.60
N ASN A 429 -18.29 -24.28 11.19
CA ASN A 429 -19.61 -24.71 10.72
C ASN A 429 -19.87 -24.30 9.27
N ILE A 430 -19.39 -23.11 8.88
CA ILE A 430 -19.51 -22.60 7.50
C ILE A 430 -18.62 -23.44 6.57
N ILE A 431 -17.37 -23.71 6.95
CA ILE A 431 -16.42 -24.56 6.21
C ILE A 431 -17.00 -25.96 6.01
N ASP A 432 -17.54 -26.58 7.06
CA ASP A 432 -18.14 -27.92 6.99
C ASP A 432 -19.35 -27.99 6.04
N ALA A 433 -20.06 -26.86 5.85
CA ALA A 433 -21.12 -26.75 4.85
C ALA A 433 -20.54 -26.57 3.43
N LEU A 434 -19.52 -25.74 3.28
CA LEU A 434 -18.84 -25.46 2.00
C LEU A 434 -18.11 -26.69 1.44
N ASP A 435 -17.43 -27.46 2.27
CA ASP A 435 -16.68 -28.67 1.90
C ASP A 435 -17.58 -29.81 1.38
N LYS A 436 -18.91 -29.71 1.55
CA LYS A 436 -19.88 -30.65 0.95
C LYS A 436 -20.25 -30.27 -0.49
N GLY A 437 -19.92 -29.05 -0.92
CA GLY A 437 -20.27 -28.48 -2.20
C GLY A 437 -19.28 -28.78 -3.31
N SER A 438 -19.77 -28.78 -4.55
CA SER A 438 -18.91 -28.65 -5.74
C SER A 438 -18.79 -27.19 -6.19
N HIS A 439 -19.79 -26.37 -5.86
CA HIS A 439 -19.82 -24.95 -6.15
C HIS A 439 -20.74 -24.21 -5.17
N VAL A 440 -20.61 -22.89 -5.16
CA VAL A 440 -21.51 -21.97 -4.48
C VAL A 440 -22.20 -21.05 -5.50
N VAL A 441 -23.45 -20.71 -5.23
CA VAL A 441 -24.21 -19.70 -5.96
C VAL A 441 -24.39 -18.49 -5.07
N ILE A 442 -23.98 -17.32 -5.57
CA ILE A 442 -24.10 -16.03 -4.91
C ILE A 442 -25.07 -15.16 -5.70
N LYS A 443 -26.06 -14.59 -5.01
CA LYS A 443 -27.04 -13.68 -5.63
C LYS A 443 -27.14 -12.38 -4.88
N GLY A 444 -27.13 -11.28 -5.63
CA GLY A 444 -27.48 -9.96 -5.17
C GLY A 444 -28.98 -9.83 -4.91
N ARG A 445 -29.35 -8.77 -4.20
CA ARG A 445 -30.75 -8.34 -3.99
C ARG A 445 -30.89 -6.85 -4.24
N ASN A 446 -32.14 -6.40 -4.31
CA ASN A 446 -32.48 -5.01 -4.58
C ASN A 446 -31.90 -4.57 -5.94
N GLU A 447 -31.06 -3.54 -5.98
CA GLU A 447 -30.38 -3.08 -7.19
C GLU A 447 -29.09 -3.84 -7.51
N ASN A 448 -28.63 -4.69 -6.58
CA ASN A 448 -27.43 -5.49 -6.78
C ASN A 448 -27.71 -6.64 -7.77
N ARG A 449 -26.93 -6.69 -8.85
CA ARG A 449 -27.09 -7.60 -9.99
C ARG A 449 -26.18 -8.83 -9.92
N THR A 450 -25.54 -9.09 -8.79
CA THR A 450 -24.66 -10.24 -8.64
C THR A 450 -25.45 -11.53 -8.91
N ASP A 451 -24.93 -12.36 -9.81
CA ASP A 451 -25.36 -13.73 -10.06
C ASP A 451 -24.11 -14.49 -10.48
N LEU A 452 -23.47 -15.11 -9.50
CA LEU A 452 -22.13 -15.68 -9.63
C LEU A 452 -22.12 -17.13 -9.16
N THR A 453 -21.51 -17.99 -9.96
CA THR A 453 -21.18 -19.37 -9.59
C THR A 453 -19.68 -19.46 -9.38
N VAL A 454 -19.25 -19.96 -8.22
CA VAL A 454 -17.84 -20.18 -7.89
C VAL A 454 -17.62 -21.67 -7.61
N CYS A 455 -16.70 -22.29 -8.34
CA CYS A 455 -16.40 -23.72 -8.27
C CYS A 455 -15.28 -24.04 -7.26
N PHE A 456 -15.38 -25.22 -6.64
CA PHE A 456 -14.40 -25.71 -5.66
C PHE A 456 -13.68 -26.96 -6.14
N ASN A 457 -12.54 -27.25 -5.51
CA ASN A 457 -11.80 -28.48 -5.78
C ASN A 457 -12.57 -29.71 -5.25
N PRO A 458 -12.62 -30.83 -5.97
CA PRO A 458 -13.11 -32.09 -5.42
C PRO A 458 -12.19 -32.57 -4.29
N LEU A 459 -12.73 -32.74 -3.08
CA LEU A 459 -11.99 -33.29 -1.94
C LEU A 459 -11.79 -34.80 -2.12
N LYS A 460 -10.54 -35.27 -2.07
CA LYS A 460 -10.23 -36.70 -2.18
C LYS A 460 -10.45 -37.40 -0.85
N ASN A 461 -10.21 -36.69 0.25
CA ASN A 461 -10.40 -37.21 1.60
C ASN A 461 -11.02 -36.15 2.52
N PRO A 462 -12.35 -35.99 2.55
CA PRO A 462 -13.04 -34.96 3.34
C PRO A 462 -12.79 -35.00 4.87
N GLU A 463 -12.30 -36.13 5.40
CA GLU A 463 -11.91 -36.28 6.80
C GLU A 463 -10.53 -35.70 7.12
N LYS A 464 -9.72 -35.39 6.08
CA LYS A 464 -8.33 -34.92 6.21
C LYS A 464 -8.02 -33.69 5.37
N GLU A 465 -8.89 -33.33 4.45
CA GLU A 465 -8.72 -32.25 3.48
C GLU A 465 -9.90 -31.30 3.58
N THR A 466 -9.64 -30.02 3.35
CA THR A 466 -10.64 -28.95 3.28
C THR A 466 -10.28 -28.00 2.14
N ASN A 467 -11.31 -27.41 1.52
CA ASN A 467 -11.10 -26.38 0.51
C ASN A 467 -10.94 -24.99 1.12
N PHE A 468 -11.35 -24.79 2.37
CA PHE A 468 -11.44 -23.46 2.95
C PHE A 468 -10.50 -23.28 4.13
N GLU A 469 -9.91 -22.10 4.24
CA GLU A 469 -9.11 -21.70 5.38
C GLU A 469 -9.98 -20.99 6.43
N ASN A 470 -9.74 -21.33 7.69
CA ASN A 470 -10.37 -20.73 8.86
C ASN A 470 -9.49 -19.56 9.34
N CYS A 471 -9.77 -18.34 8.85
CA CYS A 471 -8.94 -17.17 9.13
C CYS A 471 -9.36 -16.49 10.45
N VAL A 472 -8.50 -16.65 11.46
CA VAL A 472 -8.73 -16.19 12.84
C VAL A 472 -7.63 -15.24 13.32
N ALA A 473 -7.59 -14.01 12.76
CA ALA A 473 -6.75 -12.88 13.21
C ALA A 473 -5.27 -13.21 13.45
N ASP A 474 -4.72 -14.10 12.64
CA ASP A 474 -3.33 -14.52 12.69
C ASP A 474 -2.45 -13.63 11.81
N VAL A 475 -2.83 -13.36 10.56
CA VAL A 475 -2.09 -12.43 9.68
C VAL A 475 -2.86 -11.15 9.36
N ASN A 476 -4.19 -11.25 9.23
CA ASN A 476 -5.08 -10.14 8.95
C ASN A 476 -5.92 -9.84 10.19
N ILE A 477 -5.71 -8.69 10.83
CA ILE A 477 -6.44 -8.29 12.04
C ILE A 477 -7.38 -7.15 11.66
N PRO A 478 -8.71 -7.26 11.90
CA PRO A 478 -9.39 -8.19 12.82
C PRO A 478 -9.74 -9.57 12.23
N VAL A 479 -10.24 -10.48 13.09
CA VAL A 479 -10.84 -11.75 12.66
C VAL A 479 -11.97 -11.48 11.66
N GLY A 480 -12.27 -12.49 10.83
CA GLY A 480 -13.65 -12.65 10.40
C GLY A 480 -13.85 -13.03 8.96
N GLU A 481 -13.20 -14.09 8.46
CA GLU A 481 -13.59 -14.70 7.19
C GLU A 481 -13.28 -16.20 7.14
N VAL A 482 -13.89 -16.86 6.16
CA VAL A 482 -13.42 -18.14 5.61
C VAL A 482 -13.19 -17.94 4.12
N PHE A 483 -12.07 -18.44 3.59
CA PHE A 483 -11.70 -18.18 2.19
C PHE A 483 -11.14 -19.42 1.49
N THR A 484 -11.10 -19.41 0.15
CA THR A 484 -10.55 -20.48 -0.69
C THR A 484 -9.94 -19.90 -1.96
N SER A 485 -8.97 -20.60 -2.57
CA SER A 485 -8.62 -20.39 -3.98
C SER A 485 -9.62 -21.14 -4.87
N PRO A 486 -10.44 -20.45 -5.68
CA PRO A 486 -11.44 -21.12 -6.51
C PRO A 486 -10.83 -21.94 -7.65
N VAL A 487 -11.58 -22.93 -8.11
CA VAL A 487 -11.36 -23.54 -9.43
C VAL A 487 -11.87 -22.55 -10.48
N LEU A 488 -11.03 -22.21 -11.46
CA LEU A 488 -11.41 -21.24 -12.49
C LEU A 488 -12.44 -21.84 -13.45
N ALA A 489 -12.23 -23.07 -13.91
CA ALA A 489 -13.16 -23.74 -14.81
C ALA A 489 -14.58 -23.85 -14.21
N GLY A 490 -15.58 -23.34 -14.93
CA GLY A 490 -16.96 -23.32 -14.46
C GLY A 490 -17.32 -22.18 -13.51
N THR A 491 -16.35 -21.41 -13.01
CA THR A 491 -16.61 -20.18 -12.25
C THR A 491 -17.05 -19.06 -13.21
N ASN A 492 -18.31 -18.66 -13.16
CA ASN A 492 -18.92 -17.79 -14.17
C ASN A 492 -20.00 -16.89 -13.54
N GLY A 493 -20.21 -15.72 -14.13
CA GLY A 493 -21.32 -14.84 -13.79
C GLY A 493 -20.91 -13.39 -13.61
N ILE A 494 -21.77 -12.63 -12.95
CA ILE A 494 -21.59 -11.19 -12.73
C ILE A 494 -21.36 -10.95 -11.24
N LEU A 495 -20.28 -10.23 -10.92
CA LEU A 495 -20.09 -9.56 -9.64
C LEU A 495 -20.48 -8.10 -9.81
N HIS A 496 -21.39 -7.61 -8.98
CA HIS A 496 -21.84 -6.23 -9.00
C HIS A 496 -21.85 -5.67 -7.59
N VAL A 497 -21.38 -4.42 -7.43
CA VAL A 497 -21.45 -3.68 -6.17
C VAL A 497 -21.89 -2.24 -6.46
N SER A 498 -22.89 -1.75 -5.70
CA SER A 498 -23.45 -0.41 -5.97
C SER A 498 -22.43 0.70 -5.72
N GLN A 499 -21.59 0.55 -4.71
CA GLN A 499 -20.51 1.45 -4.35
C GLN A 499 -19.45 0.71 -3.54
N VAL A 500 -18.17 0.91 -3.86
CA VAL A 500 -17.05 0.33 -3.10
C VAL A 500 -15.84 1.27 -3.16
N TYR A 501 -14.99 1.23 -2.14
CA TYR A 501 -13.72 1.95 -2.10
C TYR A 501 -12.59 0.92 -2.16
N LEU A 502 -11.76 1.00 -3.20
CA LEU A 502 -10.64 0.07 -3.44
C LEU A 502 -9.39 0.91 -3.65
N ASN A 503 -8.32 0.64 -2.88
CA ASN A 503 -7.04 1.34 -2.99
C ASN A 503 -7.21 2.88 -2.95
N GLU A 504 -7.95 3.37 -1.95
CA GLU A 504 -8.28 4.81 -1.76
C GLU A 504 -9.16 5.44 -2.86
N LEU A 505 -9.54 4.67 -3.87
CA LEU A 505 -10.36 5.12 -4.99
C LEU A 505 -11.80 4.66 -4.85
N LYS A 506 -12.73 5.59 -5.07
CA LYS A 506 -14.17 5.31 -5.08
C LYS A 506 -14.59 4.69 -6.42
N TYR A 507 -15.40 3.63 -6.38
CA TYR A 507 -16.08 3.04 -7.55
C TYR A 507 -17.59 3.12 -7.37
N ILE A 508 -18.29 3.51 -8.43
CA ILE A 508 -19.75 3.63 -8.46
C ILE A 508 -20.30 2.64 -9.47
N ASP A 509 -21.26 1.80 -9.06
CA ASP A 509 -21.91 0.78 -9.89
C ASP A 509 -20.90 -0.14 -10.60
N LEU A 510 -19.92 -0.64 -9.84
CA LEU A 510 -18.85 -1.50 -10.35
C LEU A 510 -19.42 -2.86 -10.73
N GLU A 511 -19.14 -3.30 -11.96
CA GLU A 511 -19.59 -4.58 -12.50
C GLU A 511 -18.41 -5.31 -13.17
N ILE A 512 -18.24 -6.59 -12.84
CA ILE A 512 -17.22 -7.48 -13.41
C ILE A 512 -17.88 -8.78 -13.85
N GLU A 513 -17.74 -9.13 -15.13
CA GLU A 513 -18.20 -10.40 -15.70
C GLU A 513 -17.06 -11.40 -15.73
N PHE A 514 -17.27 -12.59 -15.17
CA PHE A 514 -16.33 -13.70 -15.18
C PHE A 514 -16.76 -14.79 -16.17
N GLN A 515 -15.79 -15.28 -16.94
CA GLN A 515 -15.91 -16.50 -17.72
C GLN A 515 -14.75 -17.44 -17.41
N ASP A 516 -15.07 -18.65 -16.96
CA ASP A 516 -14.11 -19.66 -16.49
C ASP A 516 -13.05 -19.04 -15.57
N GLY A 517 -13.53 -18.31 -14.56
CA GLY A 517 -12.75 -17.70 -13.51
C GLY A 517 -11.91 -16.51 -13.95
N LYS A 518 -12.02 -16.04 -15.20
CA LYS A 518 -11.26 -14.88 -15.71
C LYS A 518 -12.18 -13.72 -16.02
N ILE A 519 -11.69 -12.50 -15.78
CA ILE A 519 -12.39 -11.28 -16.17
C ILE A 519 -12.57 -11.25 -17.68
N LYS A 520 -13.84 -11.21 -18.12
CA LYS A 520 -14.26 -11.12 -19.52
C LYS A 520 -14.69 -9.70 -19.88
N ASN A 521 -15.42 -9.05 -18.98
CA ASN A 521 -15.91 -7.69 -19.17
C ASN A 521 -15.97 -6.96 -17.83
N TYR A 522 -15.93 -5.62 -17.87
CA TYR A 522 -16.03 -4.78 -16.70
C TYR A 522 -16.50 -3.38 -17.07
N THR A 523 -17.17 -2.71 -16.13
CA THR A 523 -17.55 -1.29 -16.22
C THR A 523 -17.82 -0.69 -14.83
N CYS A 524 -17.94 0.64 -14.77
CA CYS A 524 -18.40 1.41 -13.62
C CYS A 524 -19.08 2.70 -14.13
N LYS A 525 -19.57 3.55 -13.22
CA LYS A 525 -20.25 4.82 -13.52
C LYS A 525 -19.57 6.03 -12.88
N ASN A 526 -18.26 6.00 -12.74
CA ASN A 526 -17.47 7.10 -12.20
C ASN A 526 -17.41 8.33 -13.13
N PHE A 527 -17.46 8.10 -14.44
CA PHE A 527 -17.35 9.10 -15.49
C PHE A 527 -18.51 9.00 -16.47
N GLU A 528 -18.82 10.10 -17.16
CA GLU A 528 -19.90 10.14 -18.17
C GLU A 528 -19.62 9.24 -19.38
N LYS A 529 -18.34 9.05 -19.73
CA LYS A 529 -17.93 8.25 -20.87
C LYS A 529 -17.51 6.85 -20.45
N GLU A 530 -18.10 5.86 -21.09
CA GLU A 530 -17.81 4.44 -20.88
C GLU A 530 -16.32 4.09 -21.05
N GLU A 531 -15.64 4.72 -22.02
CA GLU A 531 -14.21 4.50 -22.24
C GLU A 531 -13.35 4.93 -21.04
N GLU A 532 -13.73 6.03 -20.36
CA GLU A 532 -13.04 6.52 -19.17
C GLU A 532 -13.27 5.60 -17.97
N ASN A 533 -14.49 5.07 -17.81
CA ASN A 533 -14.82 4.06 -16.79
C ASN A 533 -14.00 2.77 -16.97
N ARG A 534 -13.93 2.25 -18.20
CA ARG A 534 -13.15 1.04 -18.50
C ARG A 534 -11.65 1.29 -18.29
N LYS A 535 -11.13 2.45 -18.71
CA LYS A 535 -9.74 2.82 -18.49
C LYS A 535 -9.41 2.89 -16.99
N PHE A 536 -10.29 3.48 -16.20
CA PHE A 536 -10.12 3.58 -14.75
C PHE A 536 -10.02 2.21 -14.06
N ILE A 537 -10.86 1.25 -14.46
CA ILE A 537 -10.77 -0.14 -13.96
C ILE A 537 -9.50 -0.84 -14.47
N LYS A 538 -9.14 -0.67 -15.76
CA LYS A 538 -7.94 -1.27 -16.34
C LYS A 538 -6.66 -0.84 -15.60
N GLU A 539 -6.55 0.44 -15.29
CA GLU A 539 -5.37 1.00 -14.63
C GLU A 539 -5.26 0.61 -13.14
N ASN A 540 -6.39 0.60 -12.41
CA ASN A 540 -6.39 0.56 -10.95
C ASN A 540 -6.84 -0.77 -10.32
N ILE A 541 -7.60 -1.61 -11.05
CA ILE A 541 -8.00 -2.96 -10.61
C ILE A 541 -7.21 -4.02 -11.39
N LEU A 542 -7.08 -3.87 -12.72
CA LEU A 542 -6.34 -4.84 -13.53
C LEU A 542 -4.83 -4.54 -13.60
N PHE A 543 -4.36 -3.43 -13.03
CA PHE A 543 -2.94 -3.02 -13.08
C PHE A 543 -2.34 -3.07 -14.50
N ASN A 544 -3.15 -2.72 -15.51
CA ASN A 544 -2.83 -2.79 -16.95
C ASN A 544 -2.68 -4.20 -17.55
N HIS A 545 -2.98 -5.27 -16.80
CA HIS A 545 -3.15 -6.59 -17.37
C HIS A 545 -4.38 -6.63 -18.30
N GLU A 546 -4.36 -7.54 -19.28
CA GLU A 546 -5.49 -7.72 -20.20
C GLU A 546 -6.69 -8.42 -19.54
N THR A 547 -6.43 -9.30 -18.59
CA THR A 547 -7.41 -10.00 -17.76
C THR A 547 -6.73 -10.49 -16.49
N LEU A 548 -7.51 -10.70 -15.42
CA LEU A 548 -7.07 -11.33 -14.18
C LEU A 548 -7.98 -12.52 -13.85
N PRO A 549 -7.45 -13.58 -13.21
CA PRO A 549 -8.28 -14.63 -12.65
C PRO A 549 -8.93 -14.20 -11.33
N ILE A 550 -9.96 -14.92 -10.90
CA ILE A 550 -10.43 -14.88 -9.52
C ILE A 550 -9.44 -15.66 -8.65
N GLY A 551 -8.76 -14.94 -7.77
CA GLY A 551 -7.75 -15.48 -6.86
C GLY A 551 -8.36 -16.03 -5.57
N GLU A 552 -9.48 -15.47 -5.15
CA GLU A 552 -10.13 -15.79 -3.87
C GLU A 552 -11.66 -15.70 -3.97
N PHE A 553 -12.32 -16.59 -3.23
CA PHE A 553 -13.69 -16.38 -2.75
C PHE A 553 -13.71 -16.54 -1.24
N ALA A 554 -14.39 -15.61 -0.56
CA ALA A 554 -14.51 -15.63 0.88
C ALA A 554 -15.88 -15.17 1.39
N ILE A 555 -16.18 -15.58 2.62
CA ILE A 555 -17.36 -15.15 3.37
C ILE A 555 -16.88 -14.43 4.63
N GLY A 556 -16.94 -13.10 4.62
CA GLY A 556 -16.78 -12.29 5.81
C GLY A 556 -17.83 -12.62 6.87
N THR A 557 -17.42 -12.63 8.13
CA THR A 557 -18.20 -13.01 9.32
C THR A 557 -18.19 -11.94 10.40
N ASN A 558 -17.51 -10.80 10.20
CA ASN A 558 -17.39 -9.74 11.19
C ASN A 558 -18.58 -8.76 11.13
N THR A 559 -19.75 -9.25 11.55
CA THR A 559 -20.98 -8.46 11.62
C THR A 559 -20.92 -7.36 12.71
N THR A 560 -20.01 -7.50 13.69
CA THR A 560 -19.71 -6.44 14.67
C THR A 560 -19.09 -5.23 13.98
N ALA A 561 -18.03 -5.43 13.19
CA ALA A 561 -17.41 -4.37 12.40
C ALA A 561 -18.41 -3.72 11.44
N TYR A 562 -19.25 -4.52 10.77
CA TYR A 562 -20.31 -4.00 9.90
C TYR A 562 -21.28 -3.05 10.64
N MET A 563 -21.71 -3.42 11.84
CA MET A 563 -22.65 -2.61 12.60
C MET A 563 -21.99 -1.39 13.24
N VAL A 564 -20.72 -1.46 13.63
CA VAL A 564 -19.94 -0.28 14.04
C VAL A 564 -19.80 0.70 12.87
N ALA A 565 -19.45 0.20 11.68
CA ALA A 565 -19.34 1.02 10.48
C ALA A 565 -20.65 1.77 10.18
N LYS A 566 -21.79 1.09 10.33
CA LYS A 566 -23.13 1.67 10.16
C LYS A 566 -23.51 2.66 11.26
N LYS A 567 -23.19 2.35 12.52
CA LYS A 567 -23.50 3.20 13.69
C LYS A 567 -22.81 4.57 13.59
N TYR A 568 -21.57 4.58 13.11
CA TYR A 568 -20.76 5.80 13.01
C TYR A 568 -20.74 6.42 11.61
N ASP A 569 -21.36 5.77 10.62
CA ASP A 569 -21.38 6.20 9.20
C ASP A 569 -19.96 6.37 8.63
N ILE A 570 -19.15 5.31 8.76
CA ILE A 570 -17.73 5.29 8.38
C ILE A 570 -17.37 4.20 7.37
N ALA A 571 -18.35 3.52 6.78
CA ALA A 571 -18.11 2.38 5.88
C ALA A 571 -17.29 2.77 4.65
N ASP A 572 -17.45 4.01 4.16
CA ASP A 572 -16.69 4.59 3.04
C ASP A 572 -15.27 5.02 3.39
N LYS A 573 -14.92 4.99 4.69
CA LYS A 573 -13.61 5.35 5.22
C LYS A 573 -12.81 4.16 5.73
N LEU A 574 -13.39 2.95 5.74
CA LEU A 574 -12.70 1.75 6.21
C LEU A 574 -11.64 1.28 5.20
N PRO A 575 -10.53 0.72 5.68
CA PRO A 575 -9.56 0.08 4.80
C PRO A 575 -10.13 -1.26 4.32
N ILE A 576 -9.64 -1.75 3.18
CA ILE A 576 -10.04 -3.06 2.61
C ILE A 576 -9.92 -4.17 3.66
N LEU A 577 -8.84 -4.15 4.45
CA LEU A 577 -8.57 -5.08 5.56
C LEU A 577 -9.78 -5.30 6.50
N ILE A 578 -10.53 -4.24 6.82
CA ILE A 578 -11.70 -4.35 7.68
C ILE A 578 -12.95 -4.60 6.83
N ALA A 579 -13.06 -3.92 5.69
CA ALA A 579 -14.23 -4.01 4.80
C ALA A 579 -14.47 -5.44 4.28
N GLU A 580 -13.42 -6.18 3.92
CA GLU A 580 -13.51 -7.57 3.43
C GLU A 580 -14.11 -8.52 4.47
N LYS A 581 -13.88 -8.27 5.76
CA LYS A 581 -14.47 -9.08 6.84
C LYS A 581 -15.97 -8.84 7.03
N MET A 582 -16.54 -7.82 6.38
CA MET A 582 -17.91 -7.33 6.59
C MET A 582 -18.92 -7.80 5.52
N GLY A 583 -18.57 -8.79 4.69
CA GLY A 583 -19.45 -9.36 3.67
C GLY A 583 -18.75 -10.46 2.90
N PRO A 584 -19.40 -11.15 1.95
CA PRO A 584 -18.66 -11.97 1.00
C PRO A 584 -17.83 -11.09 0.07
N HIS A 585 -16.61 -11.53 -0.21
CA HIS A 585 -15.71 -10.84 -1.12
C HIS A 585 -15.03 -11.79 -2.09
N PHE A 586 -14.50 -11.18 -3.14
CA PHE A 586 -13.85 -11.87 -4.25
C PHE A 586 -12.60 -11.09 -4.63
N ALA A 587 -11.46 -11.77 -4.62
CA ALA A 587 -10.22 -11.16 -5.07
C ALA A 587 -10.01 -11.40 -6.56
N VAL A 588 -9.68 -10.34 -7.30
CA VAL A 588 -9.14 -10.47 -8.66
C VAL A 588 -7.62 -10.37 -8.63
N GLY A 589 -6.95 -11.27 -9.35
CA GLY A 589 -5.50 -11.40 -9.37
C GLY A 589 -5.02 -12.74 -8.80
N ASP A 590 -3.90 -12.68 -8.12
CA ASP A 590 -3.20 -13.84 -7.57
C ASP A 590 -3.96 -14.49 -6.40
N THR A 591 -3.67 -15.78 -6.10
CA THR A 591 -4.26 -16.44 -4.94
C THR A 591 -3.65 -15.92 -3.63
N CYS A 592 -4.37 -16.07 -2.52
CA CYS A 592 -3.87 -15.74 -1.18
C CYS A 592 -2.60 -16.52 -0.76
N TYR A 593 -2.29 -17.59 -1.49
CA TYR A 593 -1.14 -18.47 -1.22
C TYR A 593 0.07 -18.18 -2.09
N SER A 594 0.06 -17.10 -2.87
CA SER A 594 1.13 -16.79 -3.82
C SER A 594 2.53 -16.95 -3.24
N TRP A 595 3.36 -17.74 -3.92
CA TRP A 595 4.72 -18.11 -3.51
C TRP A 595 4.82 -19.03 -2.28
N SER A 596 3.70 -19.60 -1.84
CA SER A 596 3.60 -20.47 -0.67
C SER A 596 2.62 -21.64 -0.85
N GLU A 597 2.13 -21.87 -2.06
CA GLU A 597 1.11 -22.87 -2.37
C GLU A 597 1.56 -24.30 -2.05
N ASP A 598 2.87 -24.57 -2.13
CA ASP A 598 3.43 -25.88 -1.82
C ASP A 598 3.62 -26.11 -0.30
N ASN A 599 3.42 -25.09 0.55
CA ASN A 599 3.44 -25.26 2.01
C ASN A 599 2.23 -26.06 2.48
N LYS A 600 2.46 -27.03 3.34
CA LYS A 600 1.38 -27.75 4.02
C LYS A 600 0.91 -26.97 5.23
N ILE A 601 -0.31 -26.45 5.12
CA ILE A 601 -1.01 -25.69 6.12
C ILE A 601 -2.27 -26.43 6.53
N TYR A 602 -2.68 -26.23 7.77
CA TYR A 602 -3.77 -26.98 8.38
C TYR A 602 -4.69 -26.02 9.14
N ASN A 603 -5.99 -26.24 9.00
CA ASN A 603 -6.97 -25.57 9.84
C ASN A 603 -6.85 -26.04 11.31
N PRO A 604 -7.47 -25.31 12.25
CA PRO A 604 -7.53 -25.72 13.66
C PRO A 604 -8.12 -27.13 13.90
N ASP A 605 -8.99 -27.60 13.00
CA ASP A 605 -9.55 -28.96 12.98
C ASP A 605 -8.56 -30.04 12.49
N LYS A 606 -7.36 -29.63 12.07
CA LYS A 606 -6.25 -30.44 11.53
C LYS A 606 -6.45 -30.96 10.10
N LYS A 607 -7.45 -30.48 9.36
CA LYS A 607 -7.57 -30.77 7.92
C LYS A 607 -6.55 -29.95 7.14
N GLU A 608 -5.92 -30.58 6.16
CA GLU A 608 -5.00 -29.92 5.21
C GLU A 608 -5.81 -29.06 4.25
N ILE A 609 -5.42 -27.79 4.10
CA ILE A 609 -6.04 -26.92 3.10
C ILE A 609 -5.43 -27.27 1.73
N VAL A 610 -6.27 -27.79 0.83
CA VAL A 610 -5.82 -28.29 -0.48
C VAL A 610 -6.06 -27.30 -1.62
N ALA A 611 -7.04 -26.41 -1.48
CA ALA A 611 -7.39 -25.40 -2.49
C ALA A 611 -6.50 -24.15 -2.36
N LYS A 612 -5.20 -24.33 -2.63
CA LYS A 612 -4.20 -23.24 -2.64
C LYS A 612 -3.87 -22.76 -4.05
N ASP A 613 -4.01 -23.68 -5.01
CA ASP A 613 -3.72 -23.48 -6.41
C ASP A 613 -4.99 -23.32 -7.25
N ASN A 614 -4.88 -22.58 -8.35
CA ASN A 614 -5.84 -22.58 -9.44
C ASN A 614 -5.12 -22.86 -10.78
N GLU A 615 -5.86 -22.89 -11.88
CA GLU A 615 -5.34 -23.25 -13.21
C GLU A 615 -4.29 -22.26 -13.74
N ILE A 616 -4.16 -21.07 -13.14
CA ILE A 616 -3.10 -20.11 -13.44
C ILE A 616 -1.92 -20.25 -12.47
N SER A 617 -2.14 -20.24 -11.16
CA SER A 617 -1.04 -20.30 -10.17
C SER A 617 -0.27 -21.63 -10.25
N ILE A 618 -0.93 -22.72 -10.67
CA ILE A 618 -0.27 -24.02 -10.88
C ILE A 618 0.77 -23.99 -11.99
N MET A 619 0.66 -23.05 -12.94
CA MET A 619 1.64 -22.85 -14.01
C MET A 619 3.03 -22.53 -13.46
N ARG A 620 3.18 -22.13 -12.20
CA ARG A 620 4.51 -21.93 -11.58
C ARG A 620 5.41 -23.16 -11.67
N LYS A 621 4.82 -24.36 -11.73
CA LYS A 621 5.54 -25.64 -11.84
C LYS A 621 6.11 -25.87 -13.24
N GLU A 622 5.59 -25.17 -14.25
CA GLU A 622 6.04 -25.24 -15.65
C GLU A 622 6.79 -23.96 -16.07
N ASP A 623 6.20 -22.81 -15.78
CA ASP A 623 6.67 -21.47 -16.14
C ASP A 623 6.15 -20.43 -15.12
N VAL A 624 7.02 -20.03 -14.19
CA VAL A 624 6.72 -19.05 -13.15
C VAL A 624 6.28 -17.68 -13.68
N SER A 625 6.70 -17.30 -14.90
CA SER A 625 6.29 -16.04 -15.52
C SER A 625 4.81 -16.01 -15.93
N LYS A 626 4.11 -17.14 -15.87
CA LYS A 626 2.68 -17.23 -16.21
C LYS A 626 1.78 -17.40 -15.00
N ALA A 627 2.34 -17.46 -13.80
CA ALA A 627 1.61 -17.84 -12.59
C ALA A 627 1.20 -16.67 -11.70
N TYR A 628 1.99 -15.59 -11.71
CA TYR A 628 1.83 -14.48 -10.77
C TYR A 628 1.73 -13.13 -11.48
N PHE A 629 0.69 -12.38 -11.13
CA PHE A 629 0.41 -11.03 -11.60
C PHE A 629 0.93 -9.96 -10.62
N ASN A 630 1.30 -10.33 -9.40
CA ASN A 630 1.71 -9.44 -8.30
C ASN A 630 0.63 -8.42 -7.91
N CYS A 631 -0.63 -8.83 -8.00
CA CYS A 631 -1.79 -8.06 -7.55
C CYS A 631 -2.86 -8.98 -6.97
N HIS A 632 -3.61 -8.46 -6.01
CA HIS A 632 -4.74 -9.11 -5.36
C HIS A 632 -5.65 -7.98 -4.89
N THR A 633 -6.88 -7.92 -5.38
CA THR A 633 -7.82 -6.82 -5.06
C THR A 633 -9.17 -7.38 -4.65
N ASP A 634 -9.49 -7.23 -3.37
CA ASP A 634 -10.73 -7.70 -2.75
C ASP A 634 -11.91 -6.78 -3.04
N ILE A 635 -12.98 -7.35 -3.57
CA ILE A 635 -14.21 -6.64 -3.88
C ILE A 635 -15.32 -7.25 -3.02
N THR A 636 -15.79 -6.49 -2.04
CA THR A 636 -16.78 -6.95 -1.05
C THR A 636 -18.20 -6.55 -1.44
N ILE A 637 -19.14 -7.48 -1.37
CA ILE A 637 -20.58 -7.18 -1.47
C ILE A 637 -21.09 -6.85 -0.06
N PRO A 638 -21.65 -5.64 0.17
CA PRO A 638 -22.26 -5.30 1.46
C PRO A 638 -23.39 -6.27 1.82
N TYR A 639 -23.53 -6.65 3.10
CA TYR A 639 -24.59 -7.60 3.51
C TYR A 639 -25.99 -7.16 3.07
N GLU A 640 -26.30 -5.86 3.08
CA GLU A 640 -27.61 -5.34 2.67
C GLU A 640 -27.93 -5.50 1.17
N GLU A 641 -26.89 -5.68 0.36
CA GLU A 641 -26.98 -5.97 -1.08
C GLU A 641 -26.97 -7.48 -1.39
N LEU A 642 -26.70 -8.32 -0.40
CA LEU A 642 -26.60 -9.76 -0.54
C LEU A 642 -27.95 -10.47 -0.36
N GLY A 643 -28.39 -11.18 -1.40
CA GLY A 643 -29.62 -11.96 -1.42
C GLY A 643 -29.44 -13.38 -0.91
N GLU A 644 -28.47 -14.12 -1.45
CA GLU A 644 -28.28 -15.54 -1.14
C GLU A 644 -26.82 -15.96 -1.30
N ILE A 645 -26.32 -16.79 -0.37
CA ILE A 645 -25.15 -17.66 -0.58
C ILE A 645 -25.59 -19.09 -0.30
N THR A 646 -25.60 -19.92 -1.35
CA THR A 646 -26.02 -21.31 -1.24
C THR A 646 -24.99 -22.24 -1.87
N VAL A 647 -24.52 -23.18 -1.07
CA VAL A 647 -23.66 -24.27 -1.49
C VAL A 647 -24.50 -25.33 -2.18
N VAL A 648 -24.01 -25.86 -3.30
CA VAL A 648 -24.66 -26.94 -4.04
C VAL A 648 -23.75 -28.16 -4.05
N ALA A 649 -24.21 -29.23 -3.42
CA ALA A 649 -23.51 -30.51 -3.41
C ALA A 649 -23.62 -31.22 -4.76
N GLU A 650 -22.73 -32.19 -5.03
CA GLU A 650 -22.81 -33.04 -6.22
C GLU A 650 -24.14 -33.80 -6.33
N SER A 651 -24.78 -34.09 -5.19
CA SER A 651 -26.11 -34.72 -5.12
C SER A 651 -27.26 -33.79 -5.57
N GLY A 652 -26.99 -32.49 -5.72
CA GLY A 652 -27.99 -31.45 -5.92
C GLY A 652 -28.59 -30.89 -4.63
N GLU A 653 -28.16 -31.38 -3.45
CA GLU A 653 -28.52 -30.79 -2.16
C GLU A 653 -28.06 -29.34 -2.09
N ARG A 654 -28.93 -28.47 -1.57
CA ARG A 654 -28.68 -27.02 -1.44
C ARG A 654 -28.60 -26.66 0.03
N ILE A 655 -27.46 -26.12 0.46
CA ILE A 655 -27.21 -25.69 1.83
C ILE A 655 -27.02 -24.17 1.81
N THR A 656 -28.02 -23.45 2.33
CA THR A 656 -27.97 -21.98 2.36
C THR A 656 -27.24 -21.48 3.61
N ILE A 657 -26.21 -20.66 3.40
CA ILE A 657 -25.41 -20.06 4.47
C ILE A 657 -25.98 -18.70 4.84
N ILE A 658 -26.22 -17.86 3.83
CA ILE A 658 -26.79 -16.53 3.98
C ILE A 658 -28.05 -16.43 3.13
N LYS A 659 -29.10 -15.86 3.72
CA LYS A 659 -30.33 -15.50 3.01
C LYS A 659 -30.86 -14.16 3.50
N ASP A 660 -31.23 -13.30 2.56
CA ASP A 660 -31.78 -11.96 2.84
C ASP A 660 -30.92 -11.18 3.85
N SER A 661 -29.61 -11.14 3.63
CA SER A 661 -28.63 -10.42 4.47
C SER A 661 -28.40 -10.99 5.89
N ARG A 662 -28.83 -12.23 6.15
CA ARG A 662 -28.70 -12.90 7.46
C ARG A 662 -28.10 -14.29 7.33
N PHE A 663 -27.30 -14.67 8.32
CA PHE A 663 -26.78 -16.03 8.43
C PHE A 663 -27.91 -16.97 8.87
N VAL A 664 -28.18 -18.01 8.08
CA VAL A 664 -29.29 -18.97 8.34
C VAL A 664 -28.81 -20.39 8.59
N LEU A 665 -27.50 -20.64 8.43
CA LEU A 665 -26.88 -21.92 8.73
C LEU A 665 -26.87 -22.18 10.25
N SER A 666 -27.20 -23.39 10.67
CA SER A 666 -27.09 -23.78 12.08
C SER A 666 -25.68 -23.56 12.62
N GLY A 667 -25.57 -22.97 13.81
CA GLY A 667 -24.27 -22.67 14.45
C GLY A 667 -23.65 -21.33 14.04
N THR A 668 -24.39 -20.48 13.32
CA THR A 668 -23.99 -19.12 12.94
C THR A 668 -24.84 -18.02 13.61
N GLU A 669 -25.71 -18.39 14.56
CA GLU A 669 -26.70 -17.49 15.16
C GLU A 669 -26.06 -16.29 15.87
N GLU A 670 -24.87 -16.49 16.47
CA GLU A 670 -24.11 -15.42 17.13
C GLU A 670 -23.75 -14.29 16.16
N LEU A 671 -23.53 -14.57 14.87
CA LEU A 671 -23.22 -13.56 13.86
C LEU A 671 -24.42 -12.65 13.59
N ASN A 672 -25.64 -13.06 13.92
CA ASN A 672 -26.81 -12.21 13.72
C ASN A 672 -27.05 -11.21 14.86
N LYS A 673 -26.49 -11.44 16.05
CA LYS A 673 -26.72 -10.59 17.23
C LYS A 673 -26.33 -9.13 17.04
N PRO A 674 -25.21 -8.79 16.35
CA PRO A 674 -24.88 -7.39 16.12
C PRO A 674 -25.96 -6.63 15.34
N PHE A 675 -26.66 -7.27 14.41
CA PHE A 675 -27.71 -6.61 13.62
C PHE A 675 -28.98 -6.26 14.42
N GLU A 676 -29.12 -6.80 15.62
CA GLU A 676 -30.27 -6.58 16.51
C GLU A 676 -30.03 -5.42 17.50
N ARG A 677 -28.83 -4.84 17.49
CA ARG A 677 -28.37 -3.81 18.45
C ARG A 677 -28.44 -2.39 17.91
#